data_AF-A0A9W9VT57-F1
#
_entry.id   AF-A0A9W9VT57-F1
#
_cell.length_a   1.000
_cell.length_b   1.000
_cell.length_c   1.000
_cell.angle_alpha   90.00
_cell.angle_beta   90.00
_cell.angle_gamma   90.00
#
_symmetry.space_group_name_H-M   'P 1'
#
loop_
_entity.id
_entity.type
_entity.pdbx_description
1 polymer ?
#
loop_
_entity_poly.entity_id
_entity_poly.type
_entity_poly.pdbx_seq_one_letter_code
_entity_poly.pdbx_strand_id
1 'polypeptide(L)'
;MEDLSRVRKAFDAANEFLNPVLNRDEIQKSQGRALLDILSQSTENVDVEDGLKRRTVVGQALDILNRIHTSFATPAGDQEPVEDVIPVDEDPALEDAKRRRLLHALLDLISLEGIYPSLSSGVGIPLQQRVISVLPAGVIAKQTAIPASSRPHDEVLLRQIMNVTLKIMLDPTPSIQPVIRGRILSDMISATADLAFNPNIASSSDRGNFKSGFLKIIEETPSAALLPTLSSFLQSDPTDWFKATISGQIARTPLRQGGVLQTIMFIASQFAPSLGQEAQSESSNGPHFTVQAIMQISRLLSSVPQDIEPTLYFTNIAPQLLALLDGPDPDLKKTASYSIGNGILGKRAYGAPGTIGHSIFVEPVFAALTAELNDKSMSWLAHYADIEGSSSMKTEEMNSEYTLVEGDMVHLAIERLRSLALQHPNPGLVKRIVYPILLPLWGLICYAQEKQLKEYQERIFELLQTYFSISVGVQPLKKLVDHLLWDRGATWTYSTNQQGQILLTRRTDQQDNHSNIIRMIDSLQSRTDLFVSLLGSDPSGEEHTGDIFLYVSEKWLVKSNNAGNSTENERIGESENIIQKLVSAKVAEKLLDTFKDTLSRRPLRVLELIKQVVDGELHRLGGQASTKGDQKGKVSLSSLASIVPEKDTQEEGTSDNETSESLSTAFSLLSTIIASPEFTTSPETQPPLQAIKDRLDQLIPLLPPALAKPATTSSMLVEIQLTHPEHDETKPPPPHLADLDTHRQALTNLNSDLPPVQAEGFSLLSKLVLKGSPVLDIPSTLTLLLSIITDTSSSAANEEFIYLNAIKLIGTLASRHPRTVVKTLVESYADKTEQRALDQRLKIGESLSEQSKT
;
A
#
# COMPACT_ATOMS: atom_id res chain seq x y z
N MET A 1 -38.37 19.62 -46.97
CA MET A 1 -39.05 20.86 -46.55
C MET A 1 -40.40 20.57 -45.86
N GLU A 2 -41.10 19.48 -46.20
CA GLU A 2 -42.33 19.04 -45.51
C GLU A 2 -42.15 18.50 -44.09
N ASP A 3 -40.99 17.90 -43.75
CA ASP A 3 -40.70 17.45 -42.38
C ASP A 3 -40.80 18.59 -41.36
N LEU A 4 -40.33 19.79 -41.74
CA LEU A 4 -40.45 21.00 -40.93
C LEU A 4 -41.91 21.46 -40.77
N SER A 5 -42.77 21.23 -41.77
CA SER A 5 -44.19 21.61 -41.73
C SER A 5 -44.99 20.72 -40.79
N ARG A 6 -44.76 19.39 -40.81
CA ARG A 6 -45.42 18.44 -39.90
C ARG A 6 -45.01 18.67 -38.45
N VAL A 7 -43.72 18.86 -38.21
CA VAL A 7 -43.17 19.19 -36.88
C VAL A 7 -43.73 20.52 -36.38
N ARG A 8 -43.75 21.57 -37.22
CA ARG A 8 -44.31 22.88 -36.87
C ARG A 8 -45.78 22.77 -36.46
N LYS A 9 -46.62 22.07 -37.24
CA LYS A 9 -48.04 21.83 -36.90
C LYS A 9 -48.22 21.09 -35.57
N ALA A 10 -47.36 20.13 -35.24
CA ALA A 10 -47.43 19.40 -33.97
C ALA A 10 -47.07 20.30 -32.78
N PHE A 11 -46.06 21.17 -32.93
CA PHE A 11 -45.69 22.16 -31.91
C PHE A 11 -46.70 23.32 -31.81
N ASP A 12 -47.36 23.70 -32.89
CA ASP A 12 -48.44 24.70 -32.88
C ASP A 12 -49.63 24.18 -32.06
N ALA A 13 -50.00 22.90 -32.23
CA ALA A 13 -51.03 22.26 -31.41
C ALA A 13 -50.65 22.22 -29.91
N ALA A 14 -49.37 21.97 -29.60
CA ALA A 14 -48.87 22.04 -28.22
C ALA A 14 -48.93 23.47 -27.66
N ASN A 15 -48.60 24.46 -28.48
CA ASN A 15 -48.65 25.87 -28.11
C ASN A 15 -50.08 26.33 -27.87
N GLU A 16 -51.02 25.98 -28.75
CA GLU A 16 -52.45 26.29 -28.60
C GLU A 16 -53.02 25.70 -27.31
N PHE A 17 -52.75 24.42 -27.06
CA PHE A 17 -53.20 23.72 -25.85
C PHE A 17 -52.64 24.33 -24.55
N LEU A 18 -51.35 24.70 -24.53
CA LEU A 18 -50.69 25.21 -23.33
C LEU A 18 -50.72 26.74 -23.17
N ASN A 19 -51.13 27.50 -24.20
CA ASN A 19 -51.18 28.96 -24.18
C ASN A 19 -51.95 29.52 -22.95
N PRO A 20 -53.10 28.95 -22.54
CA PRO A 20 -53.84 29.44 -21.36
C PRO A 20 -53.04 29.40 -20.06
N VAL A 21 -52.01 28.55 -19.98
CA VAL A 21 -51.23 28.29 -18.75
C VAL A 21 -49.80 28.81 -18.84
N LEU A 22 -49.25 29.02 -20.04
CA LEU A 22 -47.87 29.50 -20.24
C LEU A 22 -47.78 31.00 -20.51
N ASN A 23 -48.88 31.65 -20.93
CA ASN A 23 -48.92 33.07 -21.22
C ASN A 23 -49.37 33.88 -19.99
N ARG A 24 -48.53 34.85 -19.58
CA ARG A 24 -48.75 35.67 -18.39
C ARG A 24 -50.07 36.44 -18.41
N ASP A 25 -50.51 36.88 -19.59
CA ASP A 25 -51.73 37.68 -19.73
C ASP A 25 -53.00 36.81 -19.63
N GLU A 26 -52.93 35.54 -20.05
CA GLU A 26 -54.03 34.57 -19.92
C GLU A 26 -54.13 34.01 -18.50
N ILE A 27 -53.00 33.81 -17.82
CA ILE A 27 -52.96 33.38 -16.41
C ILE A 27 -53.59 34.44 -15.49
N GLN A 28 -53.43 35.73 -15.79
CA GLN A 28 -54.06 36.81 -15.03
C GLN A 28 -55.59 36.75 -15.09
N LYS A 29 -56.17 36.31 -16.22
CA LYS A 29 -57.63 36.14 -16.39
C LYS A 29 -58.19 34.94 -15.61
N SER A 30 -57.33 34.00 -15.20
CA SER A 30 -57.70 32.73 -14.59
C SER A 30 -57.15 32.55 -13.15
N GLN A 31 -56.70 33.64 -12.52
CA GLN A 31 -56.14 33.62 -11.16
C GLN A 31 -57.09 32.94 -10.16
N GLY A 32 -56.59 31.88 -9.50
CA GLY A 32 -57.30 31.12 -8.47
C GLY A 32 -58.00 29.84 -8.94
N ARG A 33 -57.99 29.53 -10.25
CA ARG A 33 -58.51 28.24 -10.79
C ARG A 33 -57.41 27.18 -10.84
N ALA A 34 -57.78 25.91 -10.67
CA ALA A 34 -56.85 24.79 -10.79
C ALA A 34 -56.42 24.56 -12.25
N LEU A 35 -55.23 24.00 -12.46
CA LEU A 35 -54.67 23.71 -13.79
C LEU A 35 -55.62 22.94 -14.71
N LEU A 36 -56.27 21.92 -14.16
CA LEU A 36 -57.24 21.08 -14.87
C LEU A 36 -58.48 21.86 -15.32
N ASP A 37 -58.95 22.82 -14.52
CA ASP A 37 -60.12 23.63 -14.87
C ASP A 37 -59.80 24.62 -16.01
N ILE A 38 -58.59 25.17 -16.04
CA ILE A 38 -58.14 26.09 -17.10
C ILE A 38 -58.00 25.33 -18.42
N LEU A 39 -57.38 24.16 -18.40
CA LEU A 39 -57.15 23.35 -19.61
C LEU A 39 -58.37 22.55 -20.07
N SER A 40 -59.35 22.31 -19.20
CA SER A 40 -60.62 21.68 -19.60
C SER A 40 -61.58 22.64 -20.31
N GLN A 41 -61.44 23.96 -20.14
CA GLN A 41 -62.32 24.95 -20.79
C GLN A 41 -62.08 25.08 -22.29
N SER A 42 -60.90 24.70 -22.79
CA SER A 42 -60.62 24.60 -24.22
C SER A 42 -61.20 23.33 -24.86
N THR A 43 -61.70 22.39 -24.05
CA THR A 43 -62.40 21.19 -24.52
C THR A 43 -63.90 21.34 -24.21
N GLU A 44 -64.72 21.41 -25.26
CA GLU A 44 -66.17 21.61 -25.15
C GLU A 44 -66.85 20.47 -24.35
N ASN A 45 -66.89 20.55 -23.00
CA ASN A 45 -67.81 19.78 -22.15
C ASN A 45 -67.84 20.38 -20.73
N VAL A 46 -68.87 21.17 -20.47
CA VAL A 46 -69.15 21.75 -19.16
C VAL A 46 -69.92 20.73 -18.32
N ASP A 47 -69.40 20.46 -17.12
CA ASP A 47 -69.99 19.68 -16.02
C ASP A 47 -69.69 18.16 -16.00
N VAL A 48 -68.46 17.80 -15.65
CA VAL A 48 -68.02 16.41 -15.51
C VAL A 48 -67.24 16.20 -14.21
N GLU A 49 -67.37 15.03 -13.58
CA GLU A 49 -66.57 14.60 -12.42
C GLU A 49 -65.06 14.89 -12.61
N ASP A 50 -64.40 15.36 -11.55
CA ASP A 50 -62.98 15.78 -11.59
C ASP A 50 -62.02 14.68 -12.08
N GLY A 51 -62.38 13.41 -11.89
CA GLY A 51 -61.63 12.26 -12.43
C GLY A 51 -61.68 12.16 -13.96
N LEU A 52 -62.82 12.45 -14.59
CA LEU A 52 -62.94 12.42 -16.06
C LEU A 52 -62.22 13.62 -16.67
N LYS A 53 -62.32 14.81 -16.06
CA LYS A 53 -61.58 16.02 -16.50
C LYS A 53 -60.08 15.74 -16.57
N ARG A 54 -59.52 15.13 -15.52
CA ARG A 54 -58.10 14.75 -15.47
C ARG A 54 -57.74 13.80 -16.62
N ARG A 55 -58.52 12.74 -16.84
CA ARG A 55 -58.28 11.77 -17.92
C ARG A 55 -58.33 12.42 -19.30
N THR A 56 -59.26 13.35 -19.54
CA THR A 56 -59.37 14.08 -20.81
C THR A 56 -58.17 14.99 -21.05
N VAL A 57 -57.82 15.83 -20.07
CA VAL A 57 -56.69 16.78 -20.20
C VAL A 57 -55.35 16.05 -20.36
N VAL A 58 -55.09 15.03 -19.54
CA VAL A 58 -53.87 14.21 -19.67
C VAL A 58 -53.88 13.40 -20.97
N GLY A 59 -55.02 12.87 -21.38
CA GLY A 59 -55.19 12.17 -22.65
C GLY A 59 -54.85 13.05 -23.86
N GLN A 60 -55.31 14.30 -23.87
CA GLN A 60 -54.98 15.27 -24.92
C GLN A 60 -53.49 15.62 -24.92
N ALA A 61 -52.88 15.80 -23.74
CA ALA A 61 -51.44 16.02 -23.63
C ALA A 61 -50.61 14.85 -24.19
N LEU A 62 -51.04 13.60 -23.94
CA LEU A 62 -50.42 12.39 -24.49
C LEU A 62 -50.57 12.29 -26.01
N ASP A 63 -51.74 12.64 -26.56
CA ASP A 63 -51.95 12.65 -28.01
C ASP A 63 -51.02 13.67 -28.69
N ILE A 64 -50.93 14.89 -28.15
CA ILE A 64 -50.01 15.91 -28.65
C ILE A 64 -48.56 15.42 -28.56
N LEU A 65 -48.15 14.81 -27.44
CA LEU A 65 -46.80 14.27 -27.28
C LEU A 65 -46.49 13.17 -28.31
N ASN A 66 -47.45 12.27 -28.57
CA ASN A 66 -47.32 11.21 -29.57
C ASN A 66 -47.31 11.77 -31.01
N ARG A 67 -48.09 12.82 -31.31
CA ARG A 67 -48.06 13.53 -32.60
C ARG A 67 -46.71 14.20 -32.84
N ILE A 68 -46.12 14.81 -31.82
CA ILE A 68 -44.76 15.35 -31.92
C ILE A 68 -43.77 14.22 -32.21
N HIS A 69 -43.81 13.11 -31.47
CA HIS A 69 -42.91 11.99 -31.71
C HIS A 69 -43.02 11.42 -33.13
N THR A 70 -44.23 11.08 -33.56
CA THR A 70 -44.51 10.54 -34.90
C THR A 70 -44.13 11.48 -36.03
N SER A 71 -44.21 12.80 -35.81
CA SER A 71 -43.76 13.81 -36.79
C SER A 71 -42.24 13.80 -37.03
N PHE A 72 -41.46 13.37 -36.04
CA PHE A 72 -40.01 13.16 -36.19
C PHE A 72 -39.65 11.73 -36.63
N ALA A 73 -40.47 10.74 -36.28
CA ALA A 73 -40.16 9.31 -36.50
C ALA A 73 -40.52 8.80 -37.92
N THR A 74 -41.38 9.48 -38.66
CA THR A 74 -41.86 9.02 -39.99
C THR A 74 -40.89 9.44 -41.11
N PRO A 75 -40.34 8.52 -41.92
CA PRO A 75 -39.47 8.87 -43.05
C PRO A 75 -40.24 9.57 -44.18
N ALA A 76 -39.58 10.51 -44.88
CA ALA A 76 -40.11 11.31 -45.99
C ALA A 76 -40.34 10.52 -47.30
N GLY A 77 -41.18 9.48 -47.25
CA GLY A 77 -41.57 8.68 -48.41
C GLY A 77 -43.07 8.53 -48.47
N ASP A 78 -43.78 9.56 -48.94
CA ASP A 78 -45.02 9.50 -49.73
C ASP A 78 -45.56 10.94 -49.94
N GLN A 79 -45.34 11.46 -51.18
CA GLN A 79 -46.06 12.47 -52.02
C GLN A 79 -46.87 13.62 -51.35
N GLU A 80 -46.97 14.89 -51.78
CA GLU A 80 -46.93 15.66 -53.06
C GLU A 80 -46.51 17.13 -52.74
N PRO A 81 -45.95 17.91 -53.70
CA PRO A 81 -45.38 19.24 -53.44
C PRO A 81 -46.48 20.29 -53.19
N VAL A 82 -46.40 21.01 -52.06
CA VAL A 82 -47.23 22.20 -51.81
C VAL A 82 -46.37 23.45 -51.61
N GLU A 83 -46.84 24.52 -52.25
CA GLU A 83 -46.23 25.81 -52.55
C GLU A 83 -45.71 26.63 -51.35
N ASP A 84 -44.76 27.49 -51.71
CA ASP A 84 -44.02 28.47 -50.91
C ASP A 84 -44.80 29.13 -49.76
N VAL A 85 -44.26 29.03 -48.54
CA VAL A 85 -44.50 30.01 -47.48
C VAL A 85 -43.16 30.52 -46.94
N ILE A 86 -43.06 31.84 -47.00
CA ILE A 86 -41.96 32.74 -46.64
C ILE A 86 -41.26 32.31 -45.33
N PRO A 87 -39.91 32.28 -45.26
CA PRO A 87 -39.21 32.04 -44.00
C PRO A 87 -39.41 33.24 -43.09
N VAL A 88 -40.16 33.05 -42.00
CA VAL A 88 -40.17 34.01 -40.90
C VAL A 88 -38.79 33.97 -40.26
N ASP A 89 -38.18 35.15 -40.20
CA ASP A 89 -36.86 35.49 -39.68
C ASP A 89 -36.80 35.35 -38.14
N GLU A 90 -37.18 34.19 -37.60
CA GLU A 90 -37.01 33.86 -36.18
C GLU A 90 -35.66 33.14 -35.98
N ASP A 91 -34.89 33.61 -35.00
CA ASP A 91 -33.62 33.00 -34.61
C ASP A 91 -33.82 31.49 -34.32
N PRO A 92 -33.13 30.58 -35.03
CA PRO A 92 -33.31 29.13 -34.85
C PRO A 92 -33.06 28.70 -33.39
N ALA A 93 -32.20 29.41 -32.65
CA ALA A 93 -31.97 29.12 -31.23
C ALA A 93 -33.20 29.45 -30.35
N LEU A 94 -33.96 30.49 -30.72
CA LEU A 94 -35.18 30.90 -30.02
C LEU A 94 -36.34 29.93 -30.29
N GLU A 95 -36.49 29.47 -31.54
CA GLU A 95 -37.46 28.43 -31.91
C GLU A 95 -37.21 27.14 -31.12
N ASP A 96 -35.96 26.68 -31.04
CA ASP A 96 -35.60 25.46 -30.31
C ASP A 96 -35.82 25.60 -28.80
N ALA A 97 -35.53 26.78 -28.23
CA ALA A 97 -35.83 27.06 -26.82
C ALA A 97 -37.35 27.03 -26.56
N LYS A 98 -38.17 27.58 -27.46
CA LYS A 98 -39.63 27.57 -27.37
C LYS A 98 -40.19 26.14 -27.46
N ARG A 99 -39.72 25.34 -28.42
CA ARG A 99 -40.09 23.92 -28.57
C ARG A 99 -39.74 23.10 -27.32
N ARG A 100 -38.54 23.31 -26.76
CA ARG A 100 -38.11 22.66 -25.51
C ARG A 100 -38.97 23.06 -24.32
N ARG A 101 -39.34 24.33 -24.21
CA ARG A 101 -40.25 24.83 -23.15
C ARG A 101 -41.63 24.18 -23.23
N LEU A 102 -42.19 24.04 -24.44
CA LEU A 102 -43.49 23.37 -24.66
C LEU A 102 -43.43 21.89 -24.27
N LEU A 103 -42.38 21.17 -24.68
CA LEU A 103 -42.18 19.77 -24.29
C LEU A 103 -42.06 19.61 -22.77
N HIS A 104 -41.25 20.46 -22.10
CA HIS A 104 -41.15 20.42 -20.65
C HIS A 104 -42.49 20.67 -19.96
N ALA A 105 -43.30 21.59 -20.47
CA ALA A 105 -44.63 21.88 -19.92
C ALA A 105 -45.62 20.72 -20.12
N LEU A 106 -45.62 20.05 -21.29
CA LEU A 106 -46.42 18.84 -21.52
C LEU A 106 -46.01 17.71 -20.58
N LEU A 107 -44.70 17.47 -20.42
CA LEU A 107 -44.16 16.43 -19.55
C LEU A 107 -44.42 16.72 -18.07
N ASP A 108 -44.31 17.98 -17.65
CA ASP A 108 -44.65 18.40 -16.30
C ASP A 108 -46.15 18.21 -16.00
N LEU A 109 -47.03 18.53 -16.97
CA LEU A 109 -48.47 18.29 -16.84
C LEU A 109 -48.78 16.80 -16.71
N ILE A 110 -48.23 15.95 -17.59
CA ILE A 110 -48.40 14.49 -17.54
C ILE A 110 -47.89 13.91 -16.22
N SER A 111 -46.77 14.43 -15.71
CA SER A 111 -46.19 13.98 -14.44
C SER A 111 -47.06 14.42 -13.25
N LEU A 112 -47.30 15.72 -13.08
CA LEU A 112 -47.93 16.30 -11.89
C LEU A 112 -49.42 16.00 -11.77
N GLU A 113 -50.14 15.96 -12.90
CA GLU A 113 -51.59 15.74 -12.93
C GLU A 113 -51.98 14.32 -13.39
N GLY A 114 -51.05 13.58 -14.03
CA GLY A 114 -51.29 12.22 -14.50
C GLY A 114 -50.64 11.17 -13.62
N ILE A 115 -49.30 11.13 -13.58
CA ILE A 115 -48.54 10.06 -12.91
C ILE A 115 -48.70 10.14 -11.39
N TYR A 116 -48.29 11.23 -10.74
CA TYR A 116 -48.26 11.33 -9.27
C TYR A 116 -49.63 11.11 -8.60
N PRO A 117 -50.73 11.70 -9.08
CA PRO A 117 -52.05 11.47 -8.50
C PRO A 117 -52.58 10.05 -8.72
N SER A 118 -51.97 9.27 -9.63
CA SER A 118 -52.37 7.90 -9.95
C SER A 118 -51.51 6.84 -9.25
N LEU A 119 -50.32 7.18 -8.73
CA LEU A 119 -49.41 6.25 -8.06
C LEU A 119 -49.98 5.75 -6.72
N SER A 120 -49.51 4.58 -6.30
CA SER A 120 -49.70 4.06 -4.94
C SER A 120 -48.91 4.90 -3.92
N SER A 121 -49.37 4.92 -2.67
CA SER A 121 -48.67 5.65 -1.60
C SER A 121 -47.29 5.06 -1.32
N GLY A 122 -46.29 5.93 -1.21
CA GLY A 122 -44.88 5.54 -0.98
C GLY A 122 -44.18 4.98 -2.22
N VAL A 123 -44.67 5.29 -3.43
CA VAL A 123 -44.02 5.04 -4.72
C VAL A 123 -43.65 6.37 -5.37
N GLY A 124 -42.40 6.51 -5.81
CA GLY A 124 -41.86 7.72 -6.44
C GLY A 124 -41.16 8.69 -5.49
N ILE A 125 -40.65 9.79 -6.05
CA ILE A 125 -39.94 10.84 -5.30
C ILE A 125 -40.98 11.87 -4.85
N PRO A 126 -41.00 12.30 -3.57
CA PRO A 126 -41.89 13.36 -3.12
C PRO A 126 -41.75 14.60 -4.00
N LEU A 127 -42.89 15.18 -4.41
CA LEU A 127 -42.92 16.33 -5.31
C LEU A 127 -42.11 17.53 -4.81
N GLN A 128 -41.95 17.67 -3.49
CA GLN A 128 -41.15 18.72 -2.85
C GLN A 128 -39.65 18.59 -3.12
N GLN A 129 -39.19 17.37 -3.45
CA GLN A 129 -37.79 17.06 -3.77
C GLN A 129 -37.54 16.99 -5.29
N ARG A 130 -38.59 17.17 -6.11
CA ARG A 130 -38.48 17.19 -7.58
C ARG A 130 -37.96 18.54 -8.08
N VAL A 131 -37.19 18.52 -9.16
CA VAL A 131 -36.68 19.72 -9.85
C VAL A 131 -37.82 20.59 -10.40
N ILE A 132 -37.57 21.90 -10.42
CA ILE A 132 -38.49 23.01 -10.72
C ILE A 132 -39.31 22.79 -12.01
N SER A 133 -40.64 22.87 -11.88
CA SER A 133 -41.57 22.84 -13.01
C SER A 133 -41.53 24.13 -13.82
N VAL A 134 -41.75 24.03 -15.13
CA VAL A 134 -41.96 25.20 -16.02
C VAL A 134 -43.38 25.77 -15.85
N LEU A 135 -44.27 25.04 -15.18
CA LEU A 135 -45.64 25.47 -14.91
C LEU A 135 -45.67 26.50 -13.75
N PRO A 136 -46.56 27.50 -13.79
CA PRO A 136 -46.62 28.55 -12.77
C PRO A 136 -46.95 28.01 -11.37
N ALA A 137 -46.15 28.39 -10.37
CA ALA A 137 -46.27 27.91 -8.99
C ALA A 137 -47.62 28.23 -8.30
N GLY A 138 -48.42 29.16 -8.84
CA GLY A 138 -49.75 29.52 -8.33
C GLY A 138 -50.91 28.67 -8.86
N VAL A 139 -50.65 27.78 -9.82
CA VAL A 139 -51.68 26.97 -10.54
C VAL A 139 -51.47 25.46 -10.33
N ILE A 140 -50.29 25.05 -9.86
CA ILE A 140 -49.99 23.67 -9.45
C ILE A 140 -50.83 23.39 -8.19
N ALA A 141 -51.73 22.41 -8.28
CA ALA A 141 -52.58 22.05 -7.15
C ALA A 141 -51.71 21.73 -5.93
N LYS A 142 -51.95 22.41 -4.80
CA LYS A 142 -51.59 21.85 -3.49
C LYS A 142 -52.32 20.52 -3.42
N GLN A 143 -51.62 19.40 -3.60
CA GLN A 143 -52.24 18.08 -3.50
C GLN A 143 -52.88 17.98 -2.11
N THR A 144 -54.21 18.04 -2.08
CA THR A 144 -55.01 17.65 -0.92
C THR A 144 -54.58 16.25 -0.53
N ALA A 145 -54.26 16.04 0.74
CA ALA A 145 -53.75 14.77 1.26
C ALA A 145 -54.59 13.60 0.73
N ILE A 146 -54.06 12.91 -0.29
CA ILE A 146 -54.70 11.74 -0.88
C ILE A 146 -54.63 10.64 0.20
N PRO A 147 -55.74 9.97 0.53
CA PRO A 147 -55.73 8.91 1.53
C PRO A 147 -54.72 7.82 1.14
N ALA A 148 -54.00 7.28 2.11
CA ALA A 148 -52.98 6.28 1.85
C ALA A 148 -53.61 5.04 1.18
N SER A 149 -53.15 4.70 -0.03
CA SER A 149 -53.61 3.54 -0.79
C SER A 149 -52.44 2.65 -1.17
N SER A 150 -52.61 1.34 -0.94
CA SER A 150 -51.64 0.32 -1.36
C SER A 150 -51.77 -0.07 -2.83
N ARG A 151 -52.75 0.50 -3.55
CA ARG A 151 -52.99 0.34 -5.00
C ARG A 151 -52.95 1.69 -5.71
N PRO A 152 -52.65 1.70 -7.03
CA PRO A 152 -52.74 2.91 -7.84
C PRO A 152 -54.14 3.54 -7.73
N HIS A 153 -54.19 4.85 -7.48
CA HIS A 153 -55.45 5.60 -7.33
C HIS A 153 -56.25 5.69 -8.63
N ASP A 154 -55.56 5.78 -9.78
CA ASP A 154 -56.16 5.69 -11.11
C ASP A 154 -55.32 4.78 -12.01
N GLU A 155 -55.48 3.47 -11.83
CA GLU A 155 -54.74 2.45 -12.58
C GLU A 155 -54.96 2.57 -14.10
N VAL A 156 -56.17 2.95 -14.54
CA VAL A 156 -56.52 3.05 -15.96
C VAL A 156 -55.75 4.19 -16.61
N LEU A 157 -55.73 5.37 -15.97
CA LEU A 157 -54.97 6.52 -16.46
C LEU A 157 -53.46 6.22 -16.44
N LEU A 158 -52.95 5.60 -15.38
CA LEU A 158 -51.53 5.25 -15.29
C LEU A 158 -51.10 4.29 -16.42
N ARG A 159 -51.94 3.28 -16.73
CA ARG A 159 -51.71 2.37 -17.87
C ARG A 159 -51.72 3.11 -19.20
N GLN A 160 -52.68 4.02 -19.42
CA GLN A 160 -52.77 4.82 -20.65
C GLN A 160 -51.51 5.66 -20.86
N ILE A 161 -51.06 6.37 -19.80
CA ILE A 161 -49.83 7.17 -19.84
C ILE A 161 -48.66 6.26 -20.20
N MET A 162 -48.47 5.15 -19.46
CA MET A 162 -47.32 4.26 -19.66
C MET A 162 -47.30 3.60 -21.04
N ASN A 163 -48.46 3.21 -21.59
CA ASN A 163 -48.53 2.64 -22.94
C ASN A 163 -48.02 3.62 -24.01
N VAL A 164 -48.37 4.90 -23.91
CA VAL A 164 -47.92 5.93 -24.86
C VAL A 164 -46.44 6.28 -24.61
N THR A 165 -46.04 6.54 -23.36
CA THR A 165 -44.67 6.96 -23.06
C THR A 165 -43.65 5.84 -23.28
N LEU A 166 -43.99 4.58 -22.98
CA LEU A 166 -43.11 3.44 -23.29
C LEU A 166 -42.98 3.22 -24.79
N LYS A 167 -44.07 3.38 -25.56
CA LYS A 167 -44.00 3.29 -27.02
C LYS A 167 -43.02 4.30 -27.59
N ILE A 168 -43.08 5.56 -27.14
CA ILE A 168 -42.17 6.62 -27.58
C ILE A 168 -40.72 6.32 -27.14
N MET A 169 -40.53 5.92 -25.89
CA MET A 169 -39.20 5.72 -25.30
C MET A 169 -38.45 4.53 -25.88
N LEU A 170 -39.16 3.45 -26.20
CA LEU A 170 -38.61 2.22 -26.76
C LEU A 170 -38.65 2.19 -28.29
N ASP A 171 -39.08 3.29 -28.93
CA ASP A 171 -39.00 3.44 -30.38
C ASP A 171 -37.53 3.61 -30.79
N PRO A 172 -37.00 2.81 -31.74
CA PRO A 172 -35.63 2.93 -32.22
C PRO A 172 -35.36 4.23 -32.99
N THR A 173 -36.40 4.94 -33.45
CA THR A 173 -36.25 6.17 -34.21
C THR A 173 -35.89 7.37 -33.31
N PRO A 174 -34.84 8.14 -33.63
CA PRO A 174 -34.42 9.28 -32.82
C PRO A 174 -35.45 10.43 -32.91
N SER A 175 -35.92 10.88 -31.75
CA SER A 175 -36.99 11.88 -31.62
C SER A 175 -36.86 12.59 -30.25
N ILE A 176 -37.96 12.76 -29.53
CA ILE A 176 -38.06 13.46 -28.24
C ILE A 176 -37.62 12.63 -27.02
N GLN A 177 -37.14 11.39 -27.20
CA GLN A 177 -36.74 10.51 -26.09
C GLN A 177 -35.67 11.13 -25.17
N PRO A 178 -34.64 11.86 -25.64
CA PRO A 178 -33.67 12.52 -24.75
C PRO A 178 -34.32 13.54 -23.81
N VAL A 179 -35.33 14.29 -24.29
CA VAL A 179 -36.07 15.27 -23.48
C VAL A 179 -36.94 14.56 -22.44
N ILE A 180 -37.57 13.45 -22.81
CA ILE A 180 -38.35 12.61 -21.88
C ILE A 180 -37.45 12.03 -20.78
N ARG A 181 -36.31 11.41 -21.16
CA ARG A 181 -35.30 10.88 -20.22
C ARG A 181 -34.76 11.98 -19.29
N GLY A 182 -34.50 13.18 -19.81
CA GLY A 182 -33.98 14.29 -19.00
C GLY A 182 -35.00 14.89 -18.02
N ARG A 183 -36.31 14.75 -18.28
CA ARG A 183 -37.36 15.47 -17.53
C ARG A 183 -38.21 14.60 -16.61
N ILE A 184 -38.60 13.39 -17.04
CA ILE A 184 -39.58 12.55 -16.32
C ILE A 184 -39.11 11.10 -16.10
N LEU A 185 -37.81 10.81 -16.20
CA LEU A 185 -37.28 9.46 -15.99
C LEU A 185 -37.65 8.86 -14.63
N SER A 186 -37.54 9.63 -13.54
CA SER A 186 -37.97 9.19 -12.21
C SER A 186 -39.44 8.81 -12.17
N ASP A 187 -40.28 9.58 -12.86
CA ASP A 187 -41.72 9.42 -12.86
C ASP A 187 -42.11 8.18 -13.66
N MET A 188 -41.42 7.92 -14.79
CA MET A 188 -41.57 6.71 -15.59
C MET A 188 -41.12 5.45 -14.83
N ILE A 189 -39.98 5.49 -14.13
CA ILE A 189 -39.51 4.38 -13.30
C ILE A 189 -40.55 4.07 -12.21
N SER A 190 -41.09 5.10 -11.57
CA SER A 190 -42.12 4.96 -10.52
C SER A 190 -43.40 4.30 -11.06
N ALA A 191 -43.94 4.83 -12.15
CA ALA A 191 -45.17 4.34 -12.78
C ALA A 191 -45.04 2.92 -13.32
N THR A 192 -43.94 2.62 -14.02
CA THR A 192 -43.69 1.27 -14.54
C THR A 192 -43.43 0.26 -13.42
N ALA A 193 -42.73 0.66 -12.35
CA ALA A 193 -42.52 -0.20 -11.19
C ALA A 193 -43.82 -0.52 -10.45
N ASP A 194 -44.70 0.47 -10.26
CA ASP A 194 -46.00 0.28 -9.61
C ASP A 194 -46.84 -0.74 -10.40
N LEU A 195 -47.00 -0.55 -11.71
CA LEU A 195 -47.75 -1.46 -12.56
C LEU A 195 -47.12 -2.86 -12.71
N ALA A 196 -45.80 -2.98 -12.60
CA ALA A 196 -45.09 -4.25 -12.81
C ALA A 196 -44.92 -5.08 -11.51
N PHE A 197 -44.58 -4.44 -10.40
CA PHE A 197 -44.08 -5.13 -9.20
C PHE A 197 -44.97 -4.95 -7.97
N ASN A 198 -45.95 -4.05 -7.97
CA ASN A 198 -46.86 -3.91 -6.83
C ASN A 198 -47.64 -5.22 -6.60
N PRO A 199 -47.55 -5.82 -5.40
CA PRO A 199 -48.22 -7.08 -5.10
C PRO A 199 -49.74 -6.95 -5.01
N ASN A 200 -50.26 -5.72 -4.80
CA ASN A 200 -51.68 -5.46 -4.59
C ASN A 200 -52.47 -5.31 -5.89
N ILE A 201 -51.80 -5.18 -7.04
CA ILE A 201 -52.43 -5.11 -8.36
C ILE A 201 -52.74 -6.54 -8.85
N ALA A 202 -53.97 -6.75 -9.34
CA ALA A 202 -54.36 -8.02 -9.90
C ALA A 202 -53.49 -8.39 -11.13
N SER A 203 -53.13 -9.66 -11.26
CA SER A 203 -52.37 -10.15 -12.41
C SER A 203 -53.12 -9.89 -13.72
N SER A 204 -52.72 -8.83 -14.41
CA SER A 204 -53.23 -8.44 -15.73
C SER A 204 -52.32 -8.98 -16.83
N SER A 205 -52.86 -9.22 -18.02
CA SER A 205 -52.09 -9.63 -19.22
C SER A 205 -50.89 -8.73 -19.48
N ASP A 206 -51.03 -7.44 -19.20
CA ASP A 206 -50.04 -6.41 -19.55
C ASP A 206 -48.93 -6.25 -18.49
N ARG A 207 -49.04 -6.96 -17.35
CA ARG A 207 -48.01 -6.90 -16.29
C ARG A 207 -46.63 -7.32 -16.81
N GLY A 208 -46.60 -8.28 -17.73
CA GLY A 208 -45.37 -8.69 -18.43
C GLY A 208 -44.77 -7.56 -19.27
N ASN A 209 -45.61 -6.78 -19.96
CA ASN A 209 -45.18 -5.65 -20.78
C ASN A 209 -44.56 -4.54 -19.92
N PHE A 210 -45.18 -4.19 -18.79
CA PHE A 210 -44.62 -3.19 -17.87
C PHE A 210 -43.34 -3.67 -17.19
N LYS A 211 -43.23 -4.97 -16.87
CA LYS A 211 -41.97 -5.55 -16.38
C LYS A 211 -40.85 -5.44 -17.42
N SER A 212 -41.14 -5.77 -18.67
CA SER A 212 -40.17 -5.61 -19.77
C SER A 212 -39.82 -4.15 -20.02
N GLY A 213 -40.81 -3.25 -19.99
CA GLY A 213 -40.61 -1.81 -20.15
C GLY A 213 -39.75 -1.21 -19.05
N PHE A 214 -40.00 -1.59 -17.79
CA PHE A 214 -39.15 -1.20 -16.66
C PHE A 214 -37.70 -1.65 -16.87
N LEU A 215 -37.47 -2.93 -17.19
CA LEU A 215 -36.11 -3.44 -17.39
C LEU A 215 -35.39 -2.74 -18.55
N LYS A 216 -36.08 -2.50 -19.68
CA LYS A 216 -35.52 -1.77 -20.82
C LYS A 216 -35.16 -0.32 -20.48
N ILE A 217 -36.01 0.40 -19.74
CA ILE A 217 -35.70 1.76 -19.27
C ILE A 217 -34.41 1.75 -18.45
N ILE A 218 -34.27 0.80 -17.52
CA ILE A 218 -33.08 0.68 -16.67
C ILE A 218 -31.84 0.35 -17.51
N GLU A 219 -31.96 -0.57 -18.47
CA GLU A 219 -30.86 -1.02 -19.35
C GLU A 219 -30.38 0.06 -20.33
N GLU A 220 -31.30 0.86 -20.88
CA GLU A 220 -30.96 1.95 -21.81
C GLU A 220 -30.46 3.22 -21.11
N THR A 221 -30.79 3.40 -19.82
CA THR A 221 -30.38 4.60 -19.07
C THR A 221 -28.92 4.48 -18.63
N PRO A 222 -28.01 5.41 -18.98
CA PRO A 222 -26.61 5.36 -18.55
C PRO A 222 -26.46 5.33 -17.01
N SER A 223 -25.50 4.55 -16.50
CA SER A 223 -25.28 4.39 -15.05
C SER A 223 -25.08 5.72 -14.31
N ALA A 224 -24.46 6.71 -14.95
CA ALA A 224 -24.26 8.06 -14.40
C ALA A 224 -25.56 8.80 -14.06
N ALA A 225 -26.62 8.62 -14.87
CA ALA A 225 -27.94 9.19 -14.62
C ALA A 225 -28.82 8.27 -13.76
N LEU A 226 -28.62 6.95 -13.90
CA LEU A 226 -29.41 5.94 -13.21
C LEU A 226 -29.17 5.92 -11.70
N LEU A 227 -27.90 5.94 -11.25
CA LEU A 227 -27.56 5.84 -9.83
C LEU A 227 -28.13 6.98 -8.97
N PRO A 228 -27.99 8.27 -9.34
CA PRO A 228 -28.64 9.37 -8.61
C PRO A 228 -30.16 9.22 -8.59
N THR A 229 -30.76 8.87 -9.73
CA THR A 229 -32.22 8.70 -9.86
C THR A 229 -32.72 7.59 -8.94
N LEU A 230 -32.12 6.39 -8.98
CA LEU A 230 -32.53 5.27 -8.15
C LEU A 230 -32.29 5.54 -6.65
N SER A 231 -31.18 6.19 -6.32
CA SER A 231 -30.84 6.52 -4.93
C SER A 231 -31.81 7.52 -4.31
N SER A 232 -32.33 8.47 -5.09
CA SER A 232 -33.32 9.45 -4.61
C SER A 232 -34.63 8.80 -4.14
N PHE A 233 -35.06 7.68 -4.73
CA PHE A 233 -36.22 6.93 -4.25
C PHE A 233 -36.04 6.37 -2.84
N LEU A 234 -34.80 6.07 -2.44
CA LEU A 234 -34.51 5.48 -1.13
C LEU A 234 -34.44 6.51 0.00
N GLN A 235 -34.43 7.81 -0.32
CA GLN A 235 -34.38 8.90 0.67
C GLN A 235 -35.75 9.23 1.28
N SER A 236 -36.83 8.68 0.74
CA SER A 236 -38.21 9.13 1.00
C SER A 236 -39.10 8.06 1.66
N ASP A 237 -38.51 7.19 2.48
CA ASP A 237 -39.19 6.06 3.16
C ASP A 237 -40.20 5.32 2.25
N PRO A 238 -39.73 4.72 1.13
CA PRO A 238 -40.60 4.00 0.21
C PRO A 238 -41.20 2.74 0.83
N THR A 239 -42.28 2.24 0.23
CA THR A 239 -42.86 0.92 0.60
C THR A 239 -41.86 -0.22 0.44
N ASP A 240 -41.95 -1.26 1.28
CA ASP A 240 -40.94 -2.34 1.34
C ASP A 240 -40.72 -3.06 0.00
N TRP A 241 -41.77 -3.33 -0.76
CA TRP A 241 -41.66 -3.99 -2.07
C TRP A 241 -40.98 -3.08 -3.11
N PHE A 242 -41.26 -1.76 -3.06
CA PHE A 242 -40.65 -0.79 -3.97
C PHE A 242 -39.18 -0.59 -3.61
N LYS A 243 -38.88 -0.48 -2.30
CA LYS A 243 -37.53 -0.45 -1.76
C LYS A 243 -36.71 -1.66 -2.22
N ALA A 244 -37.24 -2.87 -2.05
CA ALA A 244 -36.58 -4.10 -2.49
C ALA A 244 -36.32 -4.12 -4.00
N THR A 245 -37.29 -3.66 -4.80
CA THR A 245 -37.16 -3.59 -6.26
C THR A 245 -36.06 -2.62 -6.68
N ILE A 246 -36.05 -1.39 -6.14
CA ILE A 246 -35.07 -0.35 -6.46
C ILE A 246 -33.67 -0.72 -5.94
N SER A 247 -33.56 -1.19 -4.70
CA SER A 247 -32.29 -1.67 -4.15
C SER A 247 -31.70 -2.82 -4.97
N GLY A 248 -32.53 -3.73 -5.48
CA GLY A 248 -32.10 -4.79 -6.40
C GLY A 248 -31.50 -4.24 -7.70
N GLN A 249 -32.05 -3.17 -8.28
CA GLN A 249 -31.48 -2.55 -9.48
C GLN A 249 -30.18 -1.79 -9.19
N ILE A 250 -30.09 -1.09 -8.05
CA ILE A 250 -28.84 -0.41 -7.64
C ILE A 250 -27.72 -1.45 -7.50
N ALA A 251 -27.99 -2.57 -6.83
CA ALA A 251 -27.00 -3.62 -6.60
C ALA A 251 -26.53 -4.32 -7.89
N ARG A 252 -27.32 -4.26 -8.96
CA ARG A 252 -26.95 -4.76 -10.30
C ARG A 252 -26.19 -3.75 -11.15
N THR A 253 -26.12 -2.48 -10.74
CA THR A 253 -25.44 -1.43 -11.53
C THR A 253 -23.95 -1.70 -11.76
N PRO A 254 -23.17 -2.22 -10.79
CA PRO A 254 -21.76 -2.58 -11.01
C PRO A 254 -21.53 -3.62 -12.12
N LEU A 255 -22.54 -4.45 -12.43
CA LEU A 255 -22.47 -5.47 -13.49
C LEU A 255 -22.52 -4.88 -14.90
N ARG A 256 -22.92 -3.62 -15.04
CA ARG A 256 -22.94 -2.93 -16.33
C ARG A 256 -21.54 -2.53 -16.76
N GLN A 257 -21.34 -2.33 -18.05
CA GLN A 257 -20.10 -1.77 -18.60
C GLN A 257 -19.80 -0.41 -17.96
N GLY A 258 -18.60 -0.26 -17.38
CA GLY A 258 -18.20 0.92 -16.62
C GLY A 258 -19.00 1.16 -15.32
N GLY A 259 -19.86 0.23 -14.91
CA GLY A 259 -20.72 0.34 -13.74
C GLY A 259 -19.94 0.47 -12.43
N VAL A 260 -18.79 -0.20 -12.31
CA VAL A 260 -17.91 -0.08 -11.14
C VAL A 260 -17.38 1.35 -11.01
N LEU A 261 -16.82 1.92 -12.09
CA LEU A 261 -16.31 3.29 -12.09
C LEU A 261 -17.43 4.29 -11.76
N GLN A 262 -18.60 4.16 -12.38
CA GLN A 262 -19.73 5.07 -12.12
C GLN A 262 -20.23 4.97 -10.68
N THR A 263 -20.21 3.77 -10.09
CA THR A 263 -20.53 3.57 -8.67
C THR A 263 -19.51 4.26 -7.76
N ILE A 264 -18.22 4.14 -8.08
CA ILE A 264 -17.14 4.82 -7.35
C ILE A 264 -17.33 6.35 -7.42
N MET A 265 -17.51 6.90 -8.62
CA MET A 265 -17.68 8.34 -8.84
C MET A 265 -18.93 8.87 -8.12
N PHE A 266 -20.04 8.15 -8.22
CA PHE A 266 -21.29 8.54 -7.56
C PHE A 266 -21.10 8.62 -6.05
N ILE A 267 -20.58 7.57 -5.41
CA ILE A 267 -20.39 7.57 -3.95
C ILE A 267 -19.36 8.62 -3.55
N ALA A 268 -18.23 8.74 -4.26
CA ALA A 268 -17.23 9.76 -3.99
C ALA A 268 -17.82 11.18 -3.99
N SER A 269 -18.68 11.49 -4.96
CA SER A 269 -19.35 12.80 -5.05
C SER A 269 -20.28 13.11 -3.87
N GLN A 270 -20.88 12.09 -3.24
CA GLN A 270 -21.76 12.27 -2.07
C GLN A 270 -20.97 12.61 -0.79
N PHE A 271 -19.74 12.11 -0.68
CA PHE A 271 -18.88 12.31 0.49
C PHE A 271 -17.92 13.51 0.35
N ALA A 272 -17.77 14.06 -0.85
CA ALA A 272 -16.97 15.25 -1.13
C ALA A 272 -17.59 16.09 -2.27
N PRO A 273 -18.52 17.01 -1.96
CA PRO A 273 -19.22 17.79 -2.98
C PRO A 273 -18.31 18.82 -3.72
N SER A 274 -17.12 19.11 -3.21
CA SER A 274 -16.11 19.96 -3.87
C SER A 274 -15.55 19.36 -5.17
N LEU A 275 -15.71 18.05 -5.40
CA LEU A 275 -15.44 17.41 -6.69
C LEU A 275 -16.22 18.02 -7.87
N GLY A 276 -17.30 18.77 -7.59
CA GLY A 276 -18.09 19.48 -8.61
C GLY A 276 -17.74 20.96 -8.82
N GLN A 277 -16.86 21.58 -8.01
CA GLN A 277 -16.64 23.04 -8.03
C GLN A 277 -15.17 23.49 -8.21
N GLU A 278 -14.17 22.62 -7.98
CA GLU A 278 -12.74 23.01 -8.00
C GLU A 278 -12.00 22.64 -9.30
N ALA A 279 -12.70 22.45 -10.42
CA ALA A 279 -12.08 22.12 -11.71
C ALA A 279 -11.35 23.31 -12.41
N GLN A 280 -11.11 24.44 -11.74
CA GLN A 280 -10.53 25.64 -12.40
C GLN A 280 -9.27 26.25 -11.75
N SER A 281 -8.65 25.61 -10.76
CA SER A 281 -7.33 26.07 -10.31
C SER A 281 -6.57 24.97 -9.59
N GLU A 282 -5.83 24.17 -10.35
CA GLU A 282 -4.45 23.73 -10.11
C GLU A 282 -4.14 22.48 -10.92
N SER A 283 -3.03 22.53 -11.66
CA SER A 283 -2.52 21.43 -12.45
C SER A 283 -1.88 20.36 -11.56
N SER A 284 -2.40 19.13 -11.66
CA SER A 284 -1.72 17.82 -11.47
C SER A 284 -1.96 16.95 -10.22
N ASN A 285 -2.98 17.17 -9.40
CA ASN A 285 -3.48 16.08 -8.54
C ASN A 285 -5.00 16.06 -8.55
N GLY A 286 -5.57 14.94 -8.98
CA GLY A 286 -7.01 14.73 -9.02
C GLY A 286 -7.68 14.86 -7.64
N PRO A 287 -9.02 14.91 -7.60
CA PRO A 287 -9.73 15.09 -6.36
C PRO A 287 -9.55 13.90 -5.40
N HIS A 288 -9.10 14.18 -4.17
CA HIS A 288 -8.89 13.16 -3.15
C HIS A 288 -10.19 12.48 -2.71
N PHE A 289 -10.29 11.16 -2.86
CA PHE A 289 -11.40 10.39 -2.27
C PHE A 289 -11.24 10.27 -0.76
N THR A 290 -12.32 10.57 -0.03
CA THR A 290 -12.31 10.42 1.44
C THR A 290 -12.24 8.95 1.84
N VAL A 291 -11.62 8.66 2.99
CA VAL A 291 -11.55 7.28 3.53
C VAL A 291 -12.95 6.69 3.73
N GLN A 292 -13.91 7.51 4.15
CA GLN A 292 -15.30 7.08 4.30
C GLN A 292 -15.94 6.67 2.97
N ALA A 293 -15.70 7.43 1.89
CA ALA A 293 -16.17 7.06 0.56
C ALA A 293 -15.58 5.70 0.14
N ILE A 294 -14.27 5.52 0.27
CA ILE A 294 -13.57 4.27 -0.07
C ILE A 294 -14.15 3.07 0.70
N MET A 295 -14.44 3.23 1.99
CA MET A 295 -15.05 2.19 2.82
C MET A 295 -16.47 1.83 2.35
N GLN A 296 -17.31 2.82 2.03
CA GLN A 296 -18.67 2.58 1.54
C GLN A 296 -18.69 1.91 0.16
N ILE A 297 -17.81 2.38 -0.73
CA ILE A 297 -17.61 1.79 -2.06
C ILE A 297 -17.22 0.31 -1.92
N SER A 298 -16.21 0.01 -1.10
CA SER A 298 -15.76 -1.36 -0.88
C SER A 298 -16.88 -2.24 -0.31
N ARG A 299 -17.68 -1.72 0.62
CA ARG A 299 -18.84 -2.44 1.16
C ARG A 299 -19.88 -2.75 0.09
N LEU A 300 -20.18 -1.80 -0.79
CA LEU A 300 -21.18 -1.94 -1.85
C LEU A 300 -20.70 -2.88 -2.97
N LEU A 301 -19.47 -2.70 -3.46
CA LEU A 301 -18.92 -3.55 -4.52
C LEU A 301 -18.71 -5.01 -4.06
N SER A 302 -18.46 -5.22 -2.76
CA SER A 302 -18.32 -6.54 -2.17
C SER A 302 -19.62 -7.16 -1.63
N SER A 303 -20.77 -6.47 -1.76
CA SER A 303 -22.08 -7.03 -1.40
C SER A 303 -22.74 -7.67 -2.62
N VAL A 304 -22.67 -9.00 -2.69
CA VAL A 304 -23.30 -9.77 -3.76
C VAL A 304 -24.84 -9.70 -3.60
N PRO A 305 -25.60 -9.35 -4.66
CA PRO A 305 -27.06 -9.40 -4.64
C PRO A 305 -27.59 -10.82 -4.33
N GLN A 306 -28.71 -10.93 -3.60
CA GLN A 306 -29.24 -12.23 -3.15
C GLN A 306 -29.65 -13.17 -4.28
N ASP A 307 -29.95 -12.61 -5.45
CA ASP A 307 -30.45 -13.26 -6.66
C ASP A 307 -29.33 -13.64 -7.65
N ILE A 308 -28.07 -13.36 -7.32
CA ILE A 308 -26.91 -13.60 -8.20
C ILE A 308 -25.90 -14.49 -7.50
N GLU A 309 -25.41 -15.51 -8.22
CA GLU A 309 -24.33 -16.35 -7.72
C GLU A 309 -23.04 -15.53 -7.55
N PRO A 310 -22.32 -15.63 -6.41
CA PRO A 310 -21.07 -14.91 -6.20
C PRO A 310 -20.04 -15.11 -7.32
N THR A 311 -19.96 -16.32 -7.89
CA THR A 311 -19.06 -16.63 -8.99
C THR A 311 -19.34 -15.74 -10.20
N LEU A 312 -20.60 -15.74 -10.65
CA LEU A 312 -21.04 -14.93 -11.78
C LEU A 312 -20.85 -13.43 -11.50
N TYR A 313 -21.17 -12.97 -10.28
CA TYR A 313 -21.03 -11.58 -9.90
C TYR A 313 -19.56 -11.12 -9.98
N PHE A 314 -18.63 -11.83 -9.35
CA PHE A 314 -17.22 -11.44 -9.32
C PHE A 314 -16.54 -11.59 -10.67
N THR A 315 -16.90 -12.58 -11.49
CA THR A 315 -16.39 -12.71 -12.86
C THR A 315 -16.76 -11.50 -13.74
N ASN A 316 -17.91 -10.87 -13.52
CA ASN A 316 -18.33 -9.69 -14.30
C ASN A 316 -17.72 -8.37 -13.81
N ILE A 317 -17.55 -8.19 -12.50
CA ILE A 317 -16.98 -6.93 -11.96
C ILE A 317 -15.46 -6.92 -11.93
N ALA A 318 -14.80 -8.08 -11.89
CA ALA A 318 -13.35 -8.18 -11.77
C ALA A 318 -12.57 -7.51 -12.90
N PRO A 319 -12.93 -7.65 -14.20
CA PRO A 319 -12.25 -6.94 -15.28
C PRO A 319 -12.21 -5.42 -15.05
N GLN A 320 -13.33 -4.84 -14.60
CA GLN A 320 -13.42 -3.42 -14.30
C GLN A 320 -12.57 -3.02 -13.08
N LEU A 321 -12.56 -3.85 -12.03
CA LEU A 321 -11.71 -3.62 -10.86
C LEU A 321 -10.21 -3.71 -11.18
N LEU A 322 -9.81 -4.67 -12.04
CA LEU A 322 -8.44 -4.83 -12.50
C LEU A 322 -8.03 -3.65 -13.40
N ALA A 323 -8.90 -3.20 -14.31
CA ALA A 323 -8.64 -2.00 -15.13
C ALA A 323 -8.38 -0.75 -14.26
N LEU A 324 -9.16 -0.57 -13.17
CA LEU A 324 -8.95 0.54 -12.23
C LEU A 324 -7.69 0.36 -11.37
N LEU A 325 -7.33 -0.88 -11.02
CA LEU A 325 -6.12 -1.20 -10.27
C LEU A 325 -4.86 -0.93 -11.10
N ASP A 326 -4.88 -1.27 -12.38
CA ASP A 326 -3.77 -1.08 -13.32
C ASP A 326 -3.71 0.35 -13.88
N GLY A 327 -4.76 1.14 -13.66
CA GLY A 327 -4.90 2.51 -14.17
C GLY A 327 -3.92 3.53 -13.57
N PRO A 328 -3.80 4.71 -14.20
CA PRO A 328 -2.86 5.75 -13.76
C PRO A 328 -3.38 6.59 -12.58
N ASP A 329 -4.69 6.64 -12.36
CA ASP A 329 -5.32 7.47 -11.32
C ASP A 329 -5.07 6.85 -9.92
N PRO A 330 -4.38 7.57 -9.01
CA PRO A 330 -4.00 7.04 -7.71
C PRO A 330 -5.19 6.81 -6.77
N ASP A 331 -6.23 7.65 -6.84
CA ASP A 331 -7.42 7.55 -5.99
C ASP A 331 -8.31 6.39 -6.44
N LEU A 332 -8.49 6.20 -7.75
CA LEU A 332 -9.15 5.02 -8.32
C LEU A 332 -8.38 3.73 -8.02
N LYS A 333 -7.06 3.74 -8.18
CA LYS A 333 -6.19 2.59 -7.87
C LYS A 333 -6.29 2.20 -6.40
N LYS A 334 -6.21 3.17 -5.49
CA LYS A 334 -6.37 2.96 -4.05
C LYS A 334 -7.76 2.41 -3.71
N THR A 335 -8.80 2.93 -4.34
CA THR A 335 -10.18 2.47 -4.12
C THR A 335 -10.43 1.06 -4.65
N ALA A 336 -9.94 0.74 -5.84
CA ALA A 336 -10.00 -0.59 -6.42
C ALA A 336 -9.21 -1.59 -5.56
N SER A 337 -7.98 -1.22 -5.17
CA SER A 337 -7.15 -1.99 -4.26
C SER A 337 -7.86 -2.29 -2.94
N TYR A 338 -8.44 -1.28 -2.27
CA TYR A 338 -9.16 -1.46 -1.01
C TYR A 338 -10.44 -2.30 -1.17
N SER A 339 -11.13 -2.17 -2.31
CA SER A 339 -12.32 -2.97 -2.63
C SER A 339 -11.97 -4.44 -2.84
N ILE A 340 -10.87 -4.73 -3.56
CA ILE A 340 -10.36 -6.08 -3.76
C ILE A 340 -9.81 -6.65 -2.44
N GLY A 341 -8.89 -5.94 -1.79
CA GLY A 341 -8.16 -6.45 -0.63
C GLY A 341 -9.02 -6.58 0.62
N ASN A 342 -9.68 -5.50 1.07
CA ASN A 342 -10.52 -5.56 2.28
C ASN A 342 -11.94 -6.09 1.98
N GLY A 343 -12.54 -5.67 0.86
CA GLY A 343 -13.92 -6.01 0.52
C GLY A 343 -14.11 -7.45 0.05
N ILE A 344 -13.25 -7.94 -0.84
CA ILE A 344 -13.37 -9.28 -1.44
C ILE A 344 -12.45 -10.28 -0.74
N LEU A 345 -11.13 -10.04 -0.77
CA LEU A 345 -10.13 -10.94 -0.22
C LEU A 345 -10.22 -11.01 1.32
N GLY A 346 -10.59 -9.91 1.98
CA GLY A 346 -10.78 -9.86 3.44
C GLY A 346 -11.93 -10.74 3.93
N LYS A 347 -12.94 -11.01 3.08
CA LYS A 347 -14.06 -11.88 3.43
C LYS A 347 -13.72 -13.35 3.14
N ARG A 348 -13.72 -14.19 4.18
CA ARG A 348 -13.42 -15.64 4.05
C ARG A 348 -14.25 -16.36 2.97
N ALA A 349 -15.50 -15.95 2.77
CA ALA A 349 -16.39 -16.52 1.76
C ALA A 349 -15.88 -16.38 0.32
N TYR A 350 -15.11 -15.33 0.04
CA TYR A 350 -14.66 -15.00 -1.33
C TYR A 350 -13.14 -14.90 -1.47
N GLY A 351 -12.40 -14.75 -0.38
CA GLY A 351 -10.95 -14.53 -0.38
C GLY A 351 -10.09 -15.67 0.15
N ALA A 352 -10.69 -16.77 0.62
CA ALA A 352 -9.93 -17.95 1.06
C ALA A 352 -9.36 -18.71 -0.16
N PRO A 353 -8.24 -19.43 -0.03
CA PRO A 353 -7.75 -20.31 -1.09
C PRO A 353 -8.85 -21.24 -1.63
N GLY A 354 -8.99 -21.32 -2.96
CA GLY A 354 -10.04 -22.09 -3.63
C GLY A 354 -11.39 -21.37 -3.81
N THR A 355 -11.54 -20.13 -3.34
CA THR A 355 -12.74 -19.32 -3.57
C THR A 355 -12.55 -18.33 -4.73
N ILE A 356 -13.66 -17.83 -5.29
CA ILE A 356 -13.63 -17.07 -6.55
C ILE A 356 -12.75 -15.82 -6.51
N GLY A 357 -12.78 -15.03 -5.43
CA GLY A 357 -11.95 -13.83 -5.32
C GLY A 357 -10.47 -14.16 -5.23
N HIS A 358 -10.09 -15.25 -4.55
CA HIS A 358 -8.71 -15.72 -4.55
C HIS A 358 -8.26 -16.18 -5.95
N SER A 359 -9.09 -16.95 -6.65
CA SER A 359 -8.78 -17.43 -8.00
C SER A 359 -8.69 -16.34 -9.07
N ILE A 360 -9.34 -15.21 -8.86
CA ILE A 360 -9.29 -14.07 -9.79
C ILE A 360 -8.13 -13.13 -9.46
N PHE A 361 -7.95 -12.75 -8.19
CA PHE A 361 -7.06 -11.64 -7.81
C PHE A 361 -5.68 -12.08 -7.28
N VAL A 362 -5.51 -13.34 -6.88
CA VAL A 362 -4.28 -13.83 -6.23
C VAL A 362 -3.63 -14.98 -7.00
N GLU A 363 -4.40 -16.00 -7.37
CA GLU A 363 -3.90 -17.17 -8.09
C GLU A 363 -3.17 -16.82 -9.40
N PRO A 364 -3.63 -15.86 -10.23
CA PRO A 364 -2.91 -15.46 -11.44
C PRO A 364 -1.56 -14.79 -11.15
N VAL A 365 -1.49 -13.98 -10.09
CA VAL A 365 -0.25 -13.34 -9.64
C VAL A 365 0.74 -14.40 -9.14
N PHE A 366 0.27 -15.39 -8.40
CA PHE A 366 1.12 -16.49 -7.93
C PHE A 366 1.62 -17.33 -9.10
N ALA A 367 0.73 -17.73 -9.99
CA ALA A 367 1.07 -18.50 -11.18
C ALA A 367 2.10 -17.78 -12.06
N ALA A 368 1.96 -16.46 -12.23
CA ALA A 368 2.90 -15.63 -12.97
C ALA A 368 4.29 -15.55 -12.33
N LEU A 369 4.39 -15.58 -11.01
CA LEU A 369 5.66 -15.49 -10.28
C LEU A 369 6.29 -16.86 -9.96
N THR A 370 5.57 -17.95 -10.21
CA THR A 370 6.00 -19.33 -9.95
C THR A 370 6.07 -20.20 -11.21
N ALA A 371 5.84 -19.61 -12.39
CA ALA A 371 5.78 -20.29 -13.68
C ALA A 371 4.73 -21.42 -13.77
N GLU A 372 3.64 -21.30 -13.02
CA GLU A 372 2.49 -22.22 -13.01
C GLU A 372 1.29 -21.65 -13.79
N LEU A 373 1.55 -20.82 -14.81
CA LEU A 373 0.49 -20.19 -15.62
C LEU A 373 -0.33 -21.24 -16.39
N ASN A 374 -1.64 -21.15 -16.21
CA ASN A 374 -2.64 -21.90 -16.97
C ASN A 374 -3.56 -20.92 -17.72
N ASP A 375 -4.36 -21.42 -18.67
CA ASP A 375 -5.24 -20.60 -19.52
C ASP A 375 -6.19 -19.70 -18.72
N LYS A 376 -6.70 -20.20 -17.58
CA LYS A 376 -7.58 -19.46 -16.70
C LYS A 376 -6.84 -18.29 -16.02
N SER A 377 -5.67 -18.54 -15.48
CA SER A 377 -4.81 -17.52 -14.86
C SER A 377 -4.36 -16.48 -15.88
N MET A 378 -4.00 -16.90 -17.11
CA MET A 378 -3.64 -15.99 -18.19
C MET A 378 -4.78 -15.03 -18.53
N SER A 379 -6.03 -15.50 -18.58
CA SER A 379 -7.19 -14.63 -18.85
C SER A 379 -7.32 -13.49 -17.84
N TRP A 380 -7.01 -13.74 -16.56
CA TRP A 380 -7.09 -12.73 -15.50
C TRP A 380 -5.85 -11.84 -15.44
N LEU A 381 -4.73 -12.27 -16.01
CA LEU A 381 -3.48 -11.51 -16.09
C LEU A 381 -3.34 -10.73 -17.41
N ALA A 382 -4.46 -10.23 -17.93
CA ALA A 382 -4.50 -9.33 -19.08
C ALA A 382 -4.68 -7.87 -18.65
N HIS A 383 -4.26 -6.92 -19.50
CA HIS A 383 -4.61 -5.51 -19.34
C HIS A 383 -6.03 -5.27 -19.86
N TYR A 384 -6.91 -4.73 -19.00
CA TYR A 384 -8.33 -4.51 -19.31
C TYR A 384 -8.64 -3.06 -19.75
N ALA A 385 -7.63 -2.34 -20.22
CA ALA A 385 -7.69 -0.89 -20.46
C ALA A 385 -8.61 -0.47 -21.63
N ASP A 386 -8.84 -1.34 -22.61
CA ASP A 386 -9.65 -1.00 -23.80
C ASP A 386 -11.06 -1.61 -23.72
N ILE A 387 -11.98 -0.85 -23.13
CA ILE A 387 -13.41 -0.97 -23.42
C ILE A 387 -13.68 -0.30 -24.77
N GLU A 388 -13.18 -0.90 -25.84
CA GLU A 388 -13.61 -0.76 -27.24
C GLU A 388 -12.62 -1.58 -28.07
N GLY A 389 -13.15 -2.41 -28.98
CA GLY A 389 -12.41 -3.47 -29.66
C GLY A 389 -11.02 -3.06 -30.14
N SER A 390 -10.01 -3.51 -29.40
CA SER A 390 -8.60 -3.47 -29.79
C SER A 390 -8.01 -4.83 -29.39
N SER A 391 -7.70 -5.58 -30.44
CA SER A 391 -7.10 -6.91 -30.54
C SER A 391 -7.12 -7.82 -29.30
N SER A 392 -7.77 -8.99 -29.46
CA SER A 392 -7.18 -10.26 -28.99
C SER A 392 -5.67 -10.12 -29.10
N MET A 393 -4.94 -10.23 -27.99
CA MET A 393 -3.50 -10.46 -28.02
C MET A 393 -3.28 -11.41 -29.19
N LYS A 394 -2.69 -10.89 -30.26
CA LYS A 394 -2.25 -11.77 -31.33
C LYS A 394 -1.40 -12.76 -30.58
N THR A 395 -1.74 -14.03 -30.72
CA THR A 395 -0.79 -15.10 -30.47
C THR A 395 0.29 -14.88 -31.51
N GLU A 396 1.14 -13.86 -31.29
CA GLU A 396 2.50 -13.96 -31.75
C GLU A 396 2.97 -15.24 -31.08
N GLU A 397 3.17 -16.22 -31.94
CA GLU A 397 3.67 -17.54 -31.61
C GLU A 397 4.63 -17.40 -30.44
N MET A 398 4.40 -18.17 -29.37
CA MET A 398 5.33 -18.41 -28.28
C MET A 398 6.65 -18.91 -28.90
N ASN A 399 7.45 -17.99 -29.46
CA ASN A 399 8.55 -18.30 -30.38
C ASN A 399 9.84 -18.64 -29.62
N SER A 400 9.67 -19.28 -28.47
CA SER A 400 10.72 -19.97 -27.75
C SER A 400 10.07 -21.08 -26.93
N GLU A 401 10.35 -22.33 -27.28
CA GLU A 401 9.96 -23.55 -26.54
C GLU A 401 10.39 -23.51 -25.04
N TYR A 402 11.18 -22.50 -24.67
CA TYR A 402 11.78 -22.30 -23.37
C TYR A 402 11.12 -21.21 -22.51
N THR A 403 10.30 -20.30 -23.04
CA THR A 403 9.69 -19.24 -22.22
C THR A 403 8.38 -19.74 -21.61
N LEU A 404 8.26 -19.66 -20.27
CA LEU A 404 7.06 -20.06 -19.53
C LEU A 404 6.15 -18.88 -19.18
N VAL A 405 6.74 -17.72 -18.88
CA VAL A 405 6.02 -16.47 -18.58
C VAL A 405 6.77 -15.29 -19.19
N GLU A 406 6.04 -14.44 -19.91
CA GLU A 406 6.58 -13.23 -20.54
C GLU A 406 6.85 -12.11 -19.53
N GLY A 407 7.75 -11.19 -19.89
CA GLY A 407 8.20 -10.10 -19.00
C GLY A 407 7.07 -9.14 -18.60
N ASP A 408 6.17 -8.82 -19.53
CA ASP A 408 5.02 -7.94 -19.27
C ASP A 408 4.07 -8.52 -18.21
N MET A 409 3.87 -9.85 -18.25
CA MET A 409 3.03 -10.56 -17.28
C MET A 409 3.66 -10.57 -15.88
N VAL A 410 4.98 -10.78 -15.78
CA VAL A 410 5.71 -10.70 -14.50
C VAL A 410 5.63 -9.30 -13.93
N HIS A 411 5.87 -8.27 -14.75
CA HIS A 411 5.77 -6.87 -14.34
C HIS A 411 4.35 -6.53 -13.84
N LEU A 412 3.32 -6.93 -14.59
CA LEU A 412 1.92 -6.71 -14.20
C LEU A 412 1.57 -7.42 -12.88
N ALA A 413 2.05 -8.65 -12.69
CA ALA A 413 1.85 -9.41 -11.45
C ALA A 413 2.48 -8.69 -10.23
N ILE A 414 3.70 -8.17 -10.38
CA ILE A 414 4.38 -7.39 -9.33
C ILE A 414 3.60 -6.10 -9.02
N GLU A 415 3.16 -5.35 -10.03
CA GLU A 415 2.42 -4.10 -9.82
C GLU A 415 1.06 -4.31 -9.16
N ARG A 416 0.34 -5.37 -9.53
CA ARG A 416 -0.91 -5.74 -8.85
C ARG A 416 -0.66 -6.18 -7.42
N LEU A 417 0.37 -6.98 -7.18
CA LEU A 417 0.76 -7.40 -5.83
C LEU A 417 1.13 -6.20 -4.94
N ARG A 418 1.94 -5.27 -5.45
CA ARG A 418 2.29 -4.02 -4.78
C ARG A 418 1.06 -3.16 -4.51
N SER A 419 0.19 -3.00 -5.49
CA SER A 419 -1.04 -2.23 -5.31
C SER A 419 -1.93 -2.82 -4.21
N LEU A 420 -2.05 -4.15 -4.13
CA LEU A 420 -2.82 -4.83 -3.09
C LEU A 420 -2.16 -4.77 -1.70
N ALA A 421 -0.83 -4.81 -1.63
CA ALA A 421 -0.10 -4.83 -0.37
C ALA A 421 0.16 -3.43 0.23
N LEU A 422 0.48 -2.45 -0.61
CA LEU A 422 1.02 -1.15 -0.19
C LEU A 422 -0.05 -0.06 -0.07
N GLN A 423 -1.10 -0.08 -0.90
CA GLN A 423 -2.12 0.99 -0.91
C GLN A 423 -3.00 1.00 0.34
N HIS A 424 -3.16 -0.17 0.98
CA HIS A 424 -3.92 -0.32 2.23
C HIS A 424 -3.34 -1.47 3.07
N PRO A 425 -2.19 -1.27 3.71
CA PRO A 425 -1.46 -2.36 4.37
C PRO A 425 -2.31 -3.02 5.48
N ASN A 426 -2.83 -4.22 5.18
CA ASN A 426 -3.55 -5.05 6.12
C ASN A 426 -2.68 -6.26 6.48
N PRO A 427 -2.28 -6.46 7.75
CA PRO A 427 -1.33 -7.49 8.13
C PRO A 427 -1.79 -8.91 7.80
N GLY A 428 -3.09 -9.20 7.92
CA GLY A 428 -3.64 -10.50 7.57
C GLY A 428 -3.63 -10.77 6.06
N LEU A 429 -3.97 -9.74 5.26
CA LEU A 429 -3.97 -9.85 3.80
C LEU A 429 -2.54 -9.95 3.26
N VAL A 430 -1.66 -9.01 3.66
CA VAL A 430 -0.26 -8.94 3.24
C VAL A 430 0.46 -10.24 3.59
N LYS A 431 0.23 -10.79 4.79
CA LYS A 431 0.74 -12.12 5.14
C LYS A 431 0.29 -13.20 4.16
N ARG A 432 -1.00 -13.25 3.83
CA ARG A 432 -1.58 -14.29 2.97
C ARG A 432 -1.15 -14.18 1.50
N ILE A 433 -0.90 -12.98 0.99
CA ILE A 433 -0.50 -12.79 -0.42
C ILE A 433 1.03 -12.81 -0.62
N VAL A 434 1.83 -12.46 0.39
CA VAL A 434 3.30 -12.44 0.25
C VAL A 434 3.95 -13.74 0.74
N TYR A 435 3.53 -14.31 1.88
CA TYR A 435 4.19 -15.49 2.46
C TYR A 435 4.28 -16.72 1.52
N PRO A 436 3.24 -17.09 0.74
CA PRO A 436 3.32 -18.24 -0.17
C PRO A 436 4.38 -18.09 -1.26
N ILE A 437 4.62 -16.85 -1.72
CA ILE A 437 5.57 -16.51 -2.78
C ILE A 437 6.81 -15.78 -2.22
N LEU A 438 7.08 -15.88 -0.92
CA LEU A 438 8.21 -15.20 -0.27
C LEU A 438 9.55 -15.58 -0.89
N LEU A 439 9.77 -16.88 -1.18
CA LEU A 439 11.00 -17.35 -1.81
C LEU A 439 11.11 -16.88 -3.27
N PRO A 440 10.08 -17.04 -4.13
CA PRO A 440 10.04 -16.40 -5.44
C PRO A 440 10.41 -14.92 -5.42
N LEU A 441 9.76 -14.11 -4.57
CA LEU A 441 10.06 -12.68 -4.45
C LEU A 441 11.50 -12.41 -4.02
N TRP A 442 12.03 -13.22 -3.08
CA TRP A 442 13.42 -13.15 -2.65
C TRP A 442 14.40 -13.44 -3.80
N GLY A 443 14.23 -14.55 -4.52
CA GLY A 443 15.10 -14.85 -5.65
C GLY A 443 14.98 -13.82 -6.77
N LEU A 444 13.79 -13.23 -6.96
CA LEU A 444 13.55 -12.19 -7.95
C LEU A 444 14.30 -10.89 -7.62
N ILE A 445 14.30 -10.44 -6.36
CA ILE A 445 15.08 -9.26 -5.95
C ILE A 445 16.58 -9.53 -6.03
N CYS A 446 17.05 -10.72 -5.65
CA CYS A 446 18.45 -11.10 -5.80
C CYS A 446 18.88 -11.09 -7.28
N TYR A 447 18.04 -11.66 -8.16
CA TYR A 447 18.29 -11.66 -9.60
C TYR A 447 18.32 -10.23 -10.18
N ALA A 448 17.36 -9.39 -9.78
CA ALA A 448 17.31 -7.99 -10.20
C ALA A 448 18.57 -7.23 -9.75
N GLN A 449 19.07 -7.48 -8.54
CA GLN A 449 20.30 -6.89 -8.02
C GLN A 449 21.53 -7.35 -8.81
N GLU A 450 21.65 -8.66 -9.09
CA GLU A 450 22.74 -9.23 -9.90
C GLU A 450 22.77 -8.66 -11.32
N LYS A 451 21.60 -8.37 -11.90
CA LYS A 451 21.45 -7.75 -13.23
C LYS A 451 21.40 -6.21 -13.21
N GLN A 452 21.56 -5.59 -12.05
CA GLN A 452 21.51 -4.13 -11.85
C GLN A 452 20.18 -3.46 -12.32
N LEU A 453 19.07 -4.18 -12.21
CA LEU A 453 17.73 -3.70 -12.52
C LEU A 453 17.13 -2.95 -11.32
N LYS A 454 17.56 -1.70 -11.11
CA LYS A 454 17.21 -0.89 -9.92
C LYS A 454 15.71 -0.75 -9.68
N GLU A 455 14.93 -0.53 -10.73
CA GLU A 455 13.48 -0.36 -10.62
C GLU A 455 12.80 -1.60 -10.04
N TYR A 456 13.10 -2.80 -10.55
CA TYR A 456 12.58 -4.04 -9.97
C TYR A 456 13.03 -4.24 -8.53
N GLN A 457 14.29 -3.93 -8.24
CA GLN A 457 14.84 -4.06 -6.90
C GLN A 457 14.10 -3.18 -5.89
N GLU A 458 13.93 -1.88 -6.17
CA GLU A 458 13.23 -0.94 -5.28
C GLU A 458 11.78 -1.36 -5.05
N ARG A 459 11.08 -1.73 -6.13
CA ARG A 459 9.67 -2.13 -6.09
C ARG A 459 9.43 -3.40 -5.25
N ILE A 460 10.29 -4.40 -5.38
CA ILE A 460 10.17 -5.66 -4.60
C ILE A 460 10.67 -5.45 -3.17
N PHE A 461 11.70 -4.63 -2.97
CA PHE A 461 12.23 -4.33 -1.65
C PHE A 461 11.17 -3.64 -0.78
N GLU A 462 10.47 -2.64 -1.32
CA GLU A 462 9.37 -1.94 -0.61
C GLU A 462 8.25 -2.92 -0.20
N LEU A 463 7.93 -3.88 -1.06
CA LEU A 463 6.94 -4.92 -0.77
C LEU A 463 7.38 -5.84 0.37
N LEU A 464 8.62 -6.34 0.31
CA LEU A 464 9.19 -7.20 1.37
C LEU A 464 9.31 -6.42 2.68
N GLN A 465 9.84 -5.19 2.63
CA GLN A 465 9.95 -4.31 3.78
C GLN A 465 8.60 -4.12 4.45
N THR A 466 7.57 -3.75 3.68
CA THR A 466 6.20 -3.61 4.22
C THR A 466 5.73 -4.93 4.85
N TYR A 467 5.87 -6.07 4.17
CA TYR A 467 5.50 -7.36 4.73
C TYR A 467 6.17 -7.61 6.08
N PHE A 468 7.49 -7.39 6.20
CA PHE A 468 8.22 -7.58 7.44
C PHE A 468 7.86 -6.57 8.53
N SER A 469 7.61 -5.31 8.20
CA SER A 469 7.23 -4.28 9.17
C SER A 469 5.83 -4.45 9.76
N ILE A 470 4.84 -4.93 8.98
CA ILE A 470 3.43 -5.02 9.44
C ILE A 470 2.97 -6.43 9.80
N SER A 471 3.60 -7.50 9.28
CA SER A 471 3.00 -8.85 9.32
C SER A 471 3.75 -9.90 10.14
N VAL A 472 4.82 -9.57 10.89
CA VAL A 472 5.81 -10.60 11.25
C VAL A 472 6.06 -10.84 12.74
N GLY A 473 6.20 -12.14 13.05
CA GLY A 473 7.09 -12.70 14.07
C GLY A 473 8.11 -13.63 13.40
N VAL A 474 9.22 -13.97 14.06
CA VAL A 474 10.51 -14.53 13.56
C VAL A 474 10.51 -15.61 12.45
N GLN A 475 9.45 -16.41 12.25
CA GLN A 475 9.47 -17.59 11.36
C GLN A 475 9.76 -17.31 9.87
N PRO A 476 9.16 -16.30 9.20
CA PRO A 476 9.48 -15.97 7.82
C PRO A 476 10.93 -15.50 7.62
N LEU A 477 11.51 -14.83 8.61
CA LEU A 477 12.92 -14.45 8.61
C LEU A 477 13.82 -15.70 8.68
N LYS A 478 13.51 -16.66 9.56
CA LYS A 478 14.20 -17.96 9.60
C LYS A 478 14.11 -18.71 8.27
N LYS A 479 12.93 -18.68 7.63
CA LYS A 479 12.72 -19.28 6.30
C LYS A 479 13.62 -18.64 5.24
N LEU A 480 13.78 -17.32 5.25
CA LEU A 480 14.69 -16.62 4.33
C LEU A 480 16.15 -16.96 4.59
N VAL A 481 16.58 -16.97 5.86
CA VAL A 481 17.95 -17.38 6.24
C VAL A 481 18.27 -18.78 5.73
N ASP A 482 17.34 -19.73 5.93
CA ASP A 482 17.50 -21.11 5.50
C ASP A 482 17.61 -21.27 3.98
N HIS A 483 17.06 -20.32 3.23
CA HIS A 483 16.98 -20.31 1.77
C HIS A 483 17.61 -19.03 1.19
N LEU A 484 18.65 -18.49 1.84
CA LEU A 484 19.22 -17.19 1.46
C LEU A 484 19.76 -17.21 0.03
N LEU A 485 20.31 -18.34 -0.37
CA LEU A 485 20.85 -18.58 -1.72
C LEU A 485 19.79 -19.07 -2.72
N TRP A 486 18.50 -19.09 -2.36
CA TRP A 486 17.45 -19.49 -3.28
C TRP A 486 17.41 -18.55 -4.49
N ASP A 487 17.50 -19.11 -5.68
CA ASP A 487 17.61 -18.39 -6.95
C ASP A 487 16.56 -18.82 -7.98
N ARG A 488 15.94 -20.00 -7.83
CA ARG A 488 15.09 -20.61 -8.87
C ARG A 488 14.06 -21.61 -8.36
N GLY A 489 13.05 -21.87 -9.20
CA GLY A 489 12.09 -22.95 -9.00
C GLY A 489 12.62 -24.31 -9.44
N ALA A 490 11.86 -25.37 -9.14
CA ALA A 490 12.27 -26.75 -9.46
C ALA A 490 12.44 -26.98 -10.98
N THR A 491 11.60 -26.33 -11.79
CA THR A 491 11.47 -26.55 -13.24
C THR A 491 11.81 -25.30 -14.08
N TRP A 492 12.09 -24.16 -13.44
CA TRP A 492 12.21 -22.86 -14.09
C TRP A 492 13.28 -21.97 -13.46
N THR A 493 13.79 -20.99 -14.21
CA THR A 493 14.74 -19.96 -13.74
C THR A 493 14.38 -18.56 -14.24
N TYR A 494 14.91 -17.52 -13.58
CA TYR A 494 14.83 -16.14 -14.05
C TYR A 494 15.77 -15.87 -15.22
N SER A 495 15.30 -15.06 -16.16
CA SER A 495 16.02 -14.62 -17.36
C SER A 495 15.61 -13.19 -17.71
N THR A 496 16.39 -12.50 -18.53
CA THR A 496 16.09 -11.13 -18.96
C THR A 496 15.95 -11.10 -20.48
N ASN A 497 14.93 -10.39 -21.00
CA ASN A 497 14.84 -10.12 -22.44
C ASN A 497 15.76 -8.96 -22.86
N GLN A 498 15.80 -8.68 -24.16
CA GLN A 498 16.53 -7.56 -24.75
C GLN A 498 16.03 -6.17 -24.27
N GLN A 499 14.82 -6.11 -23.70
CA GLN A 499 14.19 -4.89 -23.19
C GLN A 499 14.44 -4.67 -21.68
N GLY A 500 15.22 -5.55 -21.03
CA GLY A 500 15.52 -5.43 -19.60
C GLY A 500 14.41 -5.91 -18.65
N GLN A 501 13.39 -6.59 -19.17
CA GLN A 501 12.30 -7.18 -18.38
C GLN A 501 12.66 -8.61 -17.94
N ILE A 502 12.18 -8.99 -16.76
CA ILE A 502 12.44 -10.31 -16.18
C ILE A 502 11.36 -11.29 -16.65
N LEU A 503 11.78 -12.40 -17.24
CA LEU A 503 10.92 -13.48 -17.73
C LEU A 503 11.32 -14.83 -17.13
N LEU A 504 10.37 -15.76 -17.09
CA LEU A 504 10.56 -17.09 -16.51
C LEU A 504 10.75 -18.11 -17.63
N THR A 505 11.85 -18.86 -17.59
CA THR A 505 12.19 -19.87 -18.61
C THR A 505 12.31 -21.27 -18.03
N ARG A 506 12.00 -22.29 -18.83
CA ARG A 506 12.17 -23.71 -18.50
C ARG A 506 13.65 -24.03 -18.38
N ARG A 507 13.99 -24.81 -17.36
CA ARG A 507 15.36 -25.28 -17.12
C ARG A 507 15.84 -26.20 -18.26
N THR A 508 17.05 -25.94 -18.75
CA THR A 508 17.83 -26.88 -19.56
C THR A 508 18.81 -27.64 -18.67
N ASP A 509 18.66 -28.96 -18.60
CA ASP A 509 19.34 -29.83 -17.61
C ASP A 509 20.85 -30.05 -17.85
N GLN A 510 21.48 -29.40 -18.84
CA GLN A 510 22.76 -29.88 -19.37
C GLN A 510 24.03 -29.15 -18.94
N GLN A 511 24.00 -28.01 -18.24
CA GLN A 511 25.23 -27.37 -17.76
C GLN A 511 25.03 -26.77 -16.36
N ASP A 512 26.08 -26.87 -15.52
CA ASP A 512 26.34 -25.96 -14.39
C ASP A 512 25.86 -26.30 -12.96
N ASN A 513 25.92 -27.54 -12.45
CA ASN A 513 25.80 -27.69 -10.98
C ASN A 513 27.02 -27.11 -10.20
N HIS A 514 28.25 -27.21 -10.71
CA HIS A 514 29.44 -26.71 -10.01
C HIS A 514 29.72 -25.21 -10.20
N SER A 515 29.57 -24.69 -11.41
CA SER A 515 29.74 -23.26 -11.72
C SER A 515 28.64 -22.39 -11.12
N ASN A 516 27.45 -22.94 -10.86
CA ASN A 516 26.40 -22.25 -10.10
C ASN A 516 26.77 -22.08 -8.62
N ILE A 517 27.41 -23.07 -7.97
CA ILE A 517 27.82 -22.96 -6.56
C ILE A 517 28.86 -21.83 -6.37
N ILE A 518 29.83 -21.73 -7.28
CA ILE A 518 30.85 -20.67 -7.23
C ILE A 518 30.20 -19.29 -7.39
N ARG A 519 29.31 -19.13 -8.39
CA ARG A 519 28.55 -17.88 -8.57
C ARG A 519 27.65 -17.55 -7.37
N MET A 520 27.05 -18.57 -6.73
CA MET A 520 26.22 -18.39 -5.55
C MET A 520 27.05 -17.90 -4.35
N ILE A 521 28.26 -18.43 -4.16
CA ILE A 521 29.21 -17.96 -3.13
C ILE A 521 29.64 -16.51 -3.41
N ASP A 522 29.93 -16.16 -4.67
CA ASP A 522 30.26 -14.78 -5.05
C ASP A 522 29.10 -13.81 -4.75
N SER A 523 27.85 -14.28 -4.89
CA SER A 523 26.63 -13.51 -4.57
C SER A 523 26.25 -13.52 -3.08
N LEU A 524 26.89 -14.35 -2.24
CA LEU A 524 26.50 -14.52 -0.83
C LEU A 524 26.60 -13.21 -0.07
N GLN A 525 27.64 -12.41 -0.33
CA GLN A 525 27.84 -11.12 0.31
C GLN A 525 26.68 -10.16 0.00
N SER A 526 26.35 -9.97 -1.28
CA SER A 526 25.31 -9.02 -1.70
C SER A 526 23.92 -9.43 -1.20
N ARG A 527 23.61 -10.73 -1.17
CA ARG A 527 22.35 -11.27 -0.63
C ARG A 527 22.28 -11.13 0.90
N THR A 528 23.41 -11.32 1.59
CA THR A 528 23.52 -11.08 3.04
C THR A 528 23.28 -9.59 3.35
N ASP A 529 23.88 -8.69 2.58
CA ASP A 529 23.68 -7.25 2.73
C ASP A 529 22.21 -6.86 2.51
N LEU A 530 21.54 -7.45 1.50
CA LEU A 530 20.11 -7.24 1.24
C LEU A 530 19.23 -7.73 2.41
N PHE A 531 19.55 -8.90 2.96
CA PHE A 531 18.82 -9.48 4.10
C PHE A 531 18.98 -8.62 5.37
N VAL A 532 20.21 -8.18 5.65
CA VAL A 532 20.51 -7.31 6.80
C VAL A 532 19.84 -5.94 6.65
N SER A 533 19.81 -5.38 5.44
CA SER A 533 19.07 -4.14 5.13
C SER A 533 17.56 -4.30 5.39
N LEU A 534 16.99 -5.45 5.00
CA LEU A 534 15.58 -5.76 5.27
C LEU A 534 15.28 -5.87 6.77
N LEU A 535 16.18 -6.49 7.54
CA LEU A 535 16.06 -6.62 8.99
C LEU A 535 16.20 -5.26 9.71
N GLY A 536 17.11 -4.40 9.25
CA GLY A 536 17.31 -3.05 9.81
C GLY A 536 16.18 -2.07 9.51
N SER A 537 15.34 -2.38 8.53
CA SER A 537 14.19 -1.56 8.16
C SER A 537 12.93 -1.84 9.01
N ASP A 538 13.00 -2.78 9.96
CA ASP A 538 11.89 -3.16 10.85
C ASP A 538 11.82 -2.25 12.10
N PRO A 539 10.70 -1.54 12.35
CA PRO A 539 10.51 -0.77 13.59
C PRO A 539 10.50 -1.61 14.88
N SER A 540 10.29 -2.93 14.78
CA SER A 540 10.45 -3.90 15.89
C SER A 540 11.77 -4.67 15.82
N GLY A 541 12.73 -4.18 15.02
CA GLY A 541 13.89 -4.92 14.56
C GLY A 541 14.85 -5.39 15.65
N GLU A 542 14.89 -4.74 16.82
CA GLU A 542 15.85 -5.13 17.87
C GLU A 542 15.61 -6.54 18.41
N GLU A 543 14.35 -6.95 18.63
CA GLU A 543 14.03 -8.28 19.16
C GLU A 543 14.28 -9.37 18.11
N HIS A 544 13.79 -9.14 16.89
CA HIS A 544 13.93 -10.05 15.77
C HIS A 544 15.40 -10.22 15.36
N THR A 545 16.22 -9.16 15.48
CA THR A 545 17.66 -9.22 15.22
C THR A 545 18.37 -10.15 16.20
N GLY A 546 18.07 -10.04 17.50
CA GLY A 546 18.60 -10.96 18.51
C GLY A 546 18.15 -12.42 18.27
N ASP A 547 16.89 -12.63 17.91
CA ASP A 547 16.34 -13.96 17.64
C ASP A 547 16.95 -14.62 16.40
N ILE A 548 17.17 -13.84 15.33
CA ILE A 548 17.82 -14.32 14.11
C ILE A 548 19.30 -14.55 14.33
N PHE A 549 19.98 -13.65 15.05
CA PHE A 549 21.37 -13.84 15.44
C PHE A 549 21.54 -15.16 16.21
N LEU A 550 20.73 -15.39 17.25
CA LEU A 550 20.75 -16.65 18.00
C LEU A 550 20.54 -17.86 17.09
N TYR A 551 19.56 -17.77 16.17
CA TYR A 551 19.25 -18.85 15.24
C TYR A 551 20.39 -19.19 14.30
N VAL A 552 21.04 -18.20 13.69
CA VAL A 552 22.19 -18.44 12.79
C VAL A 552 23.40 -18.92 13.56
N SER A 553 23.64 -18.38 14.77
CA SER A 553 24.75 -18.83 15.61
C SER A 553 24.56 -20.25 16.11
N GLU A 554 23.34 -20.69 16.44
CA GLU A 554 23.05 -22.08 16.84
C GLU A 554 23.27 -23.04 15.67
N LYS A 555 22.77 -22.68 14.47
CA LYS A 555 22.96 -23.48 13.26
C LYS A 555 24.42 -23.59 12.84
N TRP A 556 25.20 -22.54 13.08
CA TRP A 556 26.62 -22.54 12.79
C TRP A 556 27.44 -23.30 13.83
N LEU A 557 27.18 -23.10 15.13
CA LEU A 557 28.07 -23.51 16.23
C LEU A 557 27.64 -24.77 17.00
N VAL A 558 26.34 -25.14 17.01
CA VAL A 558 25.80 -26.15 17.95
C VAL A 558 25.43 -27.49 17.28
N LYS A 559 25.33 -27.56 15.95
CA LYS A 559 24.89 -28.78 15.23
C LYS A 559 26.04 -29.56 14.58
N SER A 560 26.55 -30.56 15.30
CA SER A 560 27.15 -31.78 14.73
C SER A 560 27.17 -32.92 15.77
N ASN A 561 26.00 -33.48 16.14
CA ASN A 561 26.00 -34.71 16.95
C ASN A 561 24.76 -35.62 16.84
N ASN A 562 23.95 -35.51 15.79
CA ASN A 562 22.92 -36.51 15.48
C ASN A 562 23.24 -37.23 14.17
N ALA A 563 24.45 -37.78 14.05
CA ALA A 563 24.75 -38.87 13.13
C ALA A 563 24.65 -40.20 13.89
N GLY A 564 23.50 -40.43 14.51
CA GLY A 564 23.13 -41.71 15.09
C GLY A 564 22.16 -42.40 14.14
N ASN A 565 22.71 -43.23 13.24
CA ASN A 565 22.01 -44.19 12.37
C ASN A 565 21.30 -43.62 11.13
N SER A 566 22.05 -43.46 10.03
CA SER A 566 21.51 -43.73 8.68
C SER A 566 22.63 -43.99 7.68
N THR A 567 22.80 -45.26 7.33
CA THR A 567 23.68 -45.77 6.28
C THR A 567 23.35 -45.22 4.87
N GLU A 568 24.41 -44.90 4.13
CA GLU A 568 24.56 -44.96 2.65
C GLU A 568 24.13 -43.79 1.73
N ASN A 569 23.69 -42.62 2.21
CA ASN A 569 23.36 -41.46 1.33
C ASN A 569 24.19 -40.16 1.55
N GLU A 570 25.34 -40.23 2.25
CA GLU A 570 25.97 -39.07 2.92
C GLU A 570 26.69 -38.02 2.03
N ARG A 571 27.15 -38.33 0.81
CA ARG A 571 28.02 -37.38 0.06
C ARG A 571 27.34 -36.11 -0.46
N ILE A 572 26.01 -36.09 -0.65
CA ILE A 572 25.29 -34.91 -1.14
C ILE A 572 24.81 -34.04 0.03
N GLY A 573 24.42 -34.65 1.16
CA GLY A 573 23.96 -33.94 2.35
C GLY A 573 25.07 -33.17 3.08
N GLU A 574 26.31 -33.65 3.01
CA GLU A 574 27.49 -32.96 3.59
C GLU A 574 27.73 -31.59 2.94
N SER A 575 27.61 -31.50 1.60
CA SER A 575 27.84 -30.25 0.86
C SER A 575 26.79 -29.18 1.17
N GLU A 576 25.51 -29.57 1.27
CA GLU A 576 24.43 -28.64 1.67
C GLU A 576 24.60 -28.16 3.11
N ASN A 577 25.07 -29.03 4.01
CA ASN A 577 25.35 -28.67 5.40
C ASN A 577 26.49 -27.65 5.50
N ILE A 578 27.57 -27.83 4.73
CA ILE A 578 28.71 -26.89 4.68
C ILE A 578 28.25 -25.53 4.14
N ILE A 579 27.45 -25.50 3.07
CA ILE A 579 26.91 -24.25 2.52
C ILE A 579 26.01 -23.56 3.55
N GLN A 580 25.18 -24.31 4.26
CA GLN A 580 24.30 -23.74 5.29
C GLN A 580 25.07 -23.20 6.50
N LYS A 581 26.18 -23.85 6.91
CA LYS A 581 27.12 -23.33 7.91
C LYS A 581 27.76 -22.03 7.42
N LEU A 582 28.22 -21.97 6.16
CA LEU A 582 28.83 -20.78 5.57
C LEU A 582 27.84 -19.60 5.51
N VAL A 583 26.60 -19.84 5.07
CA VAL A 583 25.52 -18.84 5.07
C VAL A 583 25.28 -18.33 6.49
N SER A 584 25.16 -19.24 7.46
CA SER A 584 24.89 -18.88 8.86
C SER A 584 26.05 -18.07 9.46
N ALA A 585 27.30 -18.46 9.19
CA ALA A 585 28.49 -17.73 9.61
C ALA A 585 28.54 -16.34 9.00
N LYS A 586 28.26 -16.21 7.69
CA LYS A 586 28.30 -14.92 7.00
C LYS A 586 27.20 -13.96 7.47
N VAL A 587 25.99 -14.47 7.67
CA VAL A 587 24.90 -13.69 8.24
C VAL A 587 25.25 -13.27 9.68
N ALA A 588 25.79 -14.17 10.51
CA ALA A 588 26.21 -13.85 11.88
C ALA A 588 27.31 -12.76 11.92
N GLU A 589 28.32 -12.88 11.05
CA GLU A 589 29.40 -11.89 10.90
C GLU A 589 28.82 -10.50 10.54
N LYS A 590 27.94 -10.44 9.54
CA LYS A 590 27.35 -9.19 9.10
C LYS A 590 26.40 -8.57 10.13
N LEU A 591 25.64 -9.40 10.85
CA LEU A 591 24.78 -8.95 11.94
C LEU A 591 25.60 -8.38 13.11
N LEU A 592 26.73 -9.01 13.44
CA LEU A 592 27.63 -8.51 14.48
C LEU A 592 28.23 -7.16 14.10
N ASP A 593 28.64 -6.97 12.85
CA ASP A 593 29.19 -5.70 12.36
C ASP A 593 28.14 -4.58 12.33
N THR A 594 26.94 -4.89 11.82
CA THR A 594 25.87 -3.89 11.57
C THR A 594 25.06 -3.56 12.82
N PHE A 595 24.83 -4.53 13.71
CA PHE A 595 23.94 -4.40 14.87
C PHE A 595 24.65 -4.68 16.21
N LYS A 596 25.96 -4.40 16.30
CA LYS A 596 26.76 -4.58 17.53
C LYS A 596 26.13 -3.93 18.77
N ASP A 597 25.55 -2.74 18.62
CA ASP A 597 24.98 -1.96 19.70
C ASP A 597 23.63 -2.54 20.16
N THR A 598 22.81 -2.99 19.21
CA THR A 598 21.55 -3.69 19.50
C THR A 598 21.79 -5.03 20.20
N LEU A 599 22.79 -5.79 19.77
CA LEU A 599 23.14 -7.08 20.34
C LEU A 599 23.79 -6.95 21.74
N SER A 600 24.57 -5.88 21.98
CA SER A 600 25.17 -5.62 23.30
C SER A 600 24.14 -5.20 24.36
N ARG A 601 23.03 -4.54 23.95
CA ARG A 601 21.88 -4.23 24.84
C ARG A 601 21.13 -5.46 25.33
N ARG A 602 21.20 -6.61 24.63
CA ARG A 602 20.51 -7.87 25.00
C ARG A 602 21.46 -9.08 25.02
N PRO A 603 22.46 -9.10 25.92
CA PRO A 603 23.56 -10.06 25.84
C PRO A 603 23.21 -11.48 26.35
N LEU A 604 22.15 -11.64 27.15
CA LEU A 604 21.74 -12.91 27.78
C LEU A 604 21.75 -14.11 26.83
N ARG A 605 21.08 -13.98 25.67
CA ARG A 605 20.92 -15.10 24.73
C ARG A 605 22.21 -15.45 24.00
N VAL A 606 23.06 -14.45 23.74
CA VAL A 606 24.37 -14.69 23.12
C VAL A 606 25.33 -15.37 24.10
N LEU A 607 25.28 -14.97 25.37
CA LEU A 607 26.03 -15.60 26.45
C LEU A 607 25.61 -17.07 26.65
N GLU A 608 24.32 -17.38 26.59
CA GLU A 608 23.84 -18.78 26.64
C GLU A 608 24.38 -19.64 25.50
N LEU A 609 24.45 -19.10 24.29
CA LEU A 609 25.01 -19.81 23.14
C LEU A 609 26.52 -20.05 23.30
N ILE A 610 27.27 -19.03 23.70
CA ILE A 610 28.71 -19.16 23.97
C ILE A 610 28.95 -20.21 25.06
N LYS A 611 28.11 -20.21 26.11
CA LYS A 611 28.13 -21.23 27.16
C LYS A 611 27.91 -22.63 26.58
N GLN A 612 26.93 -22.84 25.71
CA GLN A 612 26.66 -24.14 25.08
C GLN A 612 27.83 -24.65 24.24
N VAL A 613 28.50 -23.77 23.49
CA VAL A 613 29.68 -24.14 22.67
C VAL A 613 30.86 -24.53 23.56
N VAL A 614 31.14 -23.74 24.61
CA VAL A 614 32.21 -24.01 25.58
C VAL A 614 31.91 -25.29 26.39
N ASP A 615 30.66 -25.48 26.83
CA ASP A 615 30.22 -26.70 27.51
C ASP A 615 30.38 -27.92 26.58
N GLY A 616 29.94 -27.85 25.32
CA GLY A 616 30.05 -28.95 24.37
C GLY A 616 31.48 -29.44 24.17
N GLU A 617 32.44 -28.52 24.04
CA GLU A 617 33.85 -28.88 23.92
C GLU A 617 34.45 -29.43 25.22
N LEU A 618 34.10 -28.83 26.36
CA LEU A 618 34.56 -29.32 27.66
C LEU A 618 34.12 -30.77 27.91
N HIS A 619 32.89 -31.14 27.51
CA HIS A 619 32.40 -32.51 27.58
C HIS A 619 33.14 -33.45 26.60
N ARG A 620 33.57 -32.97 25.42
CA ARG A 620 34.36 -33.75 24.45
C ARG A 620 35.75 -34.07 24.98
N LEU A 621 36.48 -33.06 25.46
CA LEU A 621 37.83 -33.21 26.02
C LEU A 621 37.81 -33.98 27.34
N GLY A 622 36.76 -33.82 28.16
CA GLY A 622 36.51 -34.63 29.35
C GLY A 622 36.20 -36.10 29.03
N GLY A 623 35.47 -36.39 27.95
CA GLY A 623 35.19 -37.74 27.47
C GLY A 623 36.44 -38.48 26.96
N GLN A 624 37.39 -37.76 26.36
CA GLN A 624 38.69 -38.31 25.95
C GLN A 624 39.66 -38.55 27.12
N ALA A 625 39.48 -37.86 28.26
CA ALA A 625 40.28 -38.10 29.46
C ALA A 625 39.85 -39.38 30.21
N SER A 626 38.56 -39.76 30.17
CA SER A 626 38.06 -40.95 30.87
C SER A 626 38.46 -42.28 30.20
N THR A 627 38.90 -42.29 28.94
CA THR A 627 39.35 -43.51 28.23
C THR A 627 40.84 -43.79 28.34
N LYS A 628 41.64 -42.85 28.89
CA LYS A 628 43.09 -43.05 29.12
C LYS A 628 43.47 -43.27 30.59
N GLY A 629 42.48 -43.35 31.48
CA GLY A 629 42.66 -43.26 32.92
C GLY A 629 42.25 -44.47 33.76
N ASP A 630 42.20 -45.70 33.24
CA ASP A 630 42.25 -46.89 34.11
C ASP A 630 42.63 -48.19 33.37
N GLN A 631 43.93 -48.44 33.21
CA GLN A 631 44.43 -49.80 32.95
C GLN A 631 45.46 -50.18 34.03
N LYS A 632 44.95 -50.44 35.23
CA LYS A 632 45.63 -51.33 36.17
C LYS A 632 44.64 -52.33 36.76
N GLY A 633 44.29 -53.35 35.97
CA GLY A 633 43.73 -54.60 36.47
C GLY A 633 42.48 -55.09 35.73
N LYS A 634 42.62 -56.31 35.18
CA LYS A 634 41.60 -57.21 34.60
C LYS A 634 41.17 -56.93 33.15
N VAL A 635 41.90 -57.61 32.27
CA VAL A 635 41.48 -58.00 30.92
C VAL A 635 40.17 -58.80 31.01
N SER A 636 39.09 -58.27 30.47
CA SER A 636 37.87 -59.02 30.16
C SER A 636 37.85 -59.38 28.67
N LEU A 637 37.39 -60.59 28.37
CA LEU A 637 37.47 -61.31 27.08
C LEU A 637 36.70 -60.67 25.90
N SER A 638 36.20 -59.45 26.04
CA SER A 638 35.53 -58.71 24.97
C SER A 638 36.50 -58.07 23.96
N SER A 639 37.81 -58.02 24.24
CA SER A 639 38.81 -57.43 23.32
C SER A 639 39.33 -58.38 22.22
N LEU A 640 38.80 -59.60 22.12
CA LEU A 640 39.24 -60.60 21.14
C LEU A 640 38.33 -60.73 19.92
N ALA A 641 37.20 -60.01 19.86
CA ALA A 641 36.19 -60.18 18.82
C ALA A 641 36.36 -59.28 17.58
N SER A 642 37.44 -58.49 17.46
CA SER A 642 37.66 -57.66 16.28
C SER A 642 39.14 -57.53 15.92
N ILE A 643 39.72 -58.67 15.52
CA ILE A 643 40.96 -58.70 14.73
C ILE A 643 40.56 -59.12 13.32
N VAL A 644 40.40 -58.13 12.43
CA VAL A 644 40.53 -58.28 10.98
C VAL A 644 41.43 -57.12 10.51
N PRO A 645 42.49 -57.39 9.74
CA PRO A 645 43.56 -56.42 9.48
C PRO A 645 43.28 -55.48 8.30
N GLU A 646 43.72 -54.24 8.48
CA GLU A 646 44.16 -53.21 7.52
C GLU A 646 43.61 -53.17 6.08
N LYS A 647 43.02 -52.01 5.76
CA LYS A 647 43.42 -51.24 4.57
C LYS A 647 43.52 -49.76 4.92
N ASP A 648 44.69 -49.19 4.65
CA ASP A 648 45.01 -47.77 4.73
C ASP A 648 43.97 -46.89 4.03
N THR A 649 43.36 -45.98 4.79
CA THR A 649 42.87 -44.69 4.27
C THR A 649 43.16 -43.64 5.32
N GLN A 650 44.10 -42.75 4.99
CA GLN A 650 44.38 -41.53 5.71
C GLN A 650 43.15 -40.62 5.67
N GLU A 651 42.32 -40.65 6.71
CA GLU A 651 41.29 -39.64 6.97
C GLU A 651 41.26 -39.32 8.49
N GLU A 652 42.38 -38.88 9.04
CA GLU A 652 42.43 -38.17 10.33
C GLU A 652 42.87 -36.73 10.06
N GLY A 653 41.92 -35.80 9.98
CA GLY A 653 42.27 -34.38 9.79
C GLY A 653 41.11 -33.39 9.72
N THR A 654 39.87 -33.84 9.53
CA THR A 654 38.74 -32.91 9.29
C THR A 654 37.96 -32.52 10.55
N SER A 655 37.84 -33.38 11.58
CA SER A 655 36.97 -33.07 12.73
C SER A 655 37.57 -32.08 13.73
N ASP A 656 38.89 -32.11 14.00
CA ASP A 656 39.52 -31.23 14.98
C ASP A 656 39.62 -29.77 14.48
N ASN A 657 39.64 -29.55 13.17
CA ASN A 657 39.73 -28.22 12.59
C ASN A 657 38.39 -27.45 12.69
N GLU A 658 37.26 -28.10 12.42
CA GLU A 658 35.92 -27.48 12.53
C GLU A 658 35.57 -27.05 13.98
N THR A 659 35.97 -27.85 14.98
CA THR A 659 35.73 -27.53 16.39
C THR A 659 36.63 -26.39 16.88
N SER A 660 37.88 -26.36 16.40
CA SER A 660 38.83 -25.29 16.72
C SER A 660 38.37 -23.93 16.18
N GLU A 661 37.82 -23.91 14.96
CA GLU A 661 37.22 -22.70 14.35
C GLU A 661 35.97 -22.22 15.09
N SER A 662 35.11 -23.14 15.54
CA SER A 662 33.90 -22.84 16.32
C SER A 662 34.23 -22.17 17.66
N LEU A 663 35.25 -22.68 18.38
CA LEU A 663 35.73 -22.10 19.63
C LEU A 663 36.41 -20.75 19.44
N SER A 664 37.29 -20.64 18.43
CA SER A 664 37.95 -19.38 18.10
C SER A 664 36.92 -18.27 17.85
N THR A 665 35.84 -18.62 17.16
CA THR A 665 34.80 -17.64 16.86
C THR A 665 33.90 -17.34 18.05
N ALA A 666 33.59 -18.33 18.89
CA ALA A 666 32.88 -18.10 20.15
C ALA A 666 33.66 -17.13 21.07
N PHE A 667 34.99 -17.26 21.15
CA PHE A 667 35.83 -16.33 21.91
C PHE A 667 35.88 -14.93 21.30
N SER A 668 35.89 -14.85 19.97
CA SER A 668 35.83 -13.57 19.26
C SER A 668 34.49 -12.87 19.49
N LEU A 669 33.37 -13.60 19.40
CA LEU A 669 32.03 -13.09 19.71
C LEU A 669 31.92 -12.62 21.17
N LEU A 670 32.39 -13.42 22.13
CA LEU A 670 32.41 -13.07 23.54
C LEU A 670 33.19 -11.77 23.79
N SER A 671 34.37 -11.64 23.16
CA SER A 671 35.23 -10.47 23.31
C SER A 671 34.60 -9.22 22.68
N THR A 672 33.99 -9.33 21.50
CA THR A 672 33.33 -8.21 20.80
C THR A 672 32.13 -7.68 21.58
N ILE A 673 31.32 -8.57 22.17
CA ILE A 673 30.14 -8.17 22.94
C ILE A 673 30.53 -7.50 24.25
N ILE A 674 31.51 -8.07 24.96
CA ILE A 674 32.00 -7.51 26.23
C ILE A 674 32.76 -6.19 26.04
N ALA A 675 33.42 -6.01 24.89
CA ALA A 675 34.12 -4.77 24.55
C ALA A 675 33.19 -3.65 24.04
N SER A 676 31.89 -3.91 23.85
CA SER A 676 30.93 -2.91 23.40
C SER A 676 30.62 -1.90 24.51
N PRO A 677 30.61 -0.58 24.23
CA PRO A 677 30.40 0.47 25.25
C PRO A 677 28.98 0.49 25.82
N GLU A 678 28.01 -0.13 25.15
CA GLU A 678 26.62 -0.21 25.61
C GLU A 678 26.33 -1.50 26.43
N PHE A 679 27.33 -2.38 26.60
CA PHE A 679 27.19 -3.57 27.45
C PHE A 679 27.17 -3.17 28.93
N THR A 680 26.10 -3.54 29.64
CA THR A 680 25.97 -3.32 31.08
C THR A 680 25.79 -4.65 31.81
N THR A 681 26.47 -4.80 32.96
CA THR A 681 26.34 -5.95 33.84
C THR A 681 25.05 -5.83 34.64
N SER A 682 24.01 -6.56 34.22
CA SER A 682 22.73 -6.65 34.93
C SER A 682 22.72 -7.86 35.87
N PRO A 683 21.85 -7.87 36.91
CA PRO A 683 21.72 -9.03 37.80
C PRO A 683 21.28 -10.31 37.08
N GLU A 684 20.74 -10.21 35.86
CA GLU A 684 20.33 -11.34 35.02
C GLU A 684 21.49 -11.90 34.19
N THR A 685 22.45 -11.06 33.78
CA THR A 685 23.60 -11.46 32.95
C THR A 685 24.78 -12.00 33.74
N GLN A 686 24.85 -11.68 35.04
CA GLN A 686 25.90 -12.12 35.95
C GLN A 686 26.00 -13.66 36.11
N PRO A 687 24.91 -14.44 36.30
CA PRO A 687 24.99 -15.89 36.39
C PRO A 687 25.57 -16.60 35.15
N PRO A 688 25.14 -16.29 33.90
CA PRO A 688 25.75 -16.91 32.72
C PRO A 688 27.19 -16.46 32.49
N LEU A 689 27.57 -15.21 32.80
CA LEU A 689 28.97 -14.76 32.74
C LEU A 689 29.87 -15.53 33.70
N GLN A 690 29.44 -15.73 34.94
CA GLN A 690 30.17 -16.54 35.91
C GLN A 690 30.31 -17.99 35.44
N ALA A 691 29.23 -18.58 34.91
CA ALA A 691 29.27 -19.94 34.37
C ALA A 691 30.24 -20.07 33.19
N ILE A 692 30.26 -19.09 32.27
CA ILE A 692 31.20 -19.08 31.14
C ILE A 692 32.64 -18.95 31.64
N LYS A 693 32.91 -18.07 32.62
CA LYS A 693 34.25 -17.94 33.23
C LYS A 693 34.74 -19.26 33.81
N ASP A 694 33.93 -19.90 34.66
CA ASP A 694 34.29 -21.15 35.32
C ASP A 694 34.59 -22.27 34.30
N ARG A 695 33.91 -22.25 33.15
CA ARG A 695 34.11 -23.22 32.05
C ARG A 695 35.33 -22.88 31.19
N LEU A 696 35.56 -21.60 30.90
CA LEU A 696 36.75 -21.13 30.19
C LEU A 696 38.01 -21.46 30.98
N ASP A 697 38.02 -21.23 32.29
CA ASP A 697 39.17 -21.53 33.16
C ASP A 697 39.50 -23.03 33.20
N GLN A 698 38.48 -23.89 33.06
CA GLN A 698 38.67 -25.34 32.92
C GLN A 698 39.14 -25.76 31.53
N LEU A 699 38.75 -25.03 30.49
CA LEU A 699 39.05 -25.34 29.09
C LEU A 699 40.43 -24.82 28.65
N ILE A 700 40.87 -23.65 29.13
CA ILE A 700 42.16 -23.01 28.84
C ILE A 700 43.37 -23.98 28.93
N PRO A 701 43.54 -24.79 29.99
CA PRO A 701 44.68 -25.72 30.09
C PRO A 701 44.62 -26.90 29.11
N LEU A 702 43.46 -27.16 28.50
CA LEU A 702 43.22 -28.29 27.58
C LEU A 702 43.29 -27.86 26.10
N LEU A 703 43.36 -26.55 25.82
CA LEU A 703 43.30 -25.99 24.47
C LEU A 703 44.67 -25.94 23.78
N PRO A 704 44.72 -26.07 22.44
CA PRO A 704 45.91 -25.79 21.65
C PRO A 704 46.43 -24.35 21.82
N PRO A 705 47.74 -24.08 21.61
CA PRO A 705 48.32 -22.75 21.80
C PRO A 705 47.67 -21.63 20.98
N ALA A 706 47.09 -21.97 19.83
CA ALA A 706 46.38 -21.06 18.94
C ALA A 706 45.08 -20.52 19.54
N LEU A 707 44.38 -21.32 20.36
CA LEU A 707 43.11 -20.98 21.00
C LEU A 707 43.26 -20.53 22.45
N ALA A 708 44.35 -20.93 23.11
CA ALA A 708 44.63 -20.56 24.51
C ALA A 708 44.73 -19.04 24.71
N LYS A 709 45.34 -18.31 23.76
CA LYS A 709 45.46 -16.85 23.82
C LYS A 709 44.10 -16.13 23.74
N PRO A 710 43.26 -16.36 22.69
CA PRO A 710 41.90 -15.83 22.66
C PRO A 710 41.06 -16.20 23.88
N ALA A 711 41.10 -17.46 24.33
CA ALA A 711 40.36 -17.93 25.50
C ALA A 711 40.77 -17.21 26.79
N THR A 712 42.08 -16.96 26.99
CA THR A 712 42.61 -16.23 28.15
C THR A 712 42.16 -14.76 28.11
N THR A 713 42.21 -14.12 26.93
CA THR A 713 41.72 -12.74 26.76
C THR A 713 40.24 -12.64 27.08
N SER A 714 39.41 -13.57 26.59
CA SER A 714 37.98 -13.59 26.89
C SER A 714 37.70 -13.85 28.37
N SER A 715 38.42 -14.78 29.02
CA SER A 715 38.28 -15.02 30.48
C SER A 715 38.64 -13.77 31.29
N MET A 716 39.73 -13.08 30.93
CA MET A 716 40.16 -11.84 31.59
C MET A 716 39.14 -10.71 31.41
N LEU A 717 38.55 -10.56 30.21
CA LEU A 717 37.50 -9.56 29.96
C LEU A 717 36.23 -9.83 30.77
N VAL A 718 35.82 -11.10 30.88
CA VAL A 718 34.71 -11.52 31.74
C VAL A 718 35.02 -11.22 33.21
N GLU A 719 36.24 -11.49 33.65
CA GLU A 719 36.69 -11.21 35.03
C GLU A 719 36.69 -9.72 35.37
N ILE A 720 37.13 -8.86 34.45
CA ILE A 720 37.10 -7.40 34.62
C ILE A 720 35.66 -6.90 34.84
N GLN A 721 34.71 -7.39 34.04
CA GLN A 721 33.29 -7.01 34.15
C GLN A 721 32.62 -7.55 35.42
N LEU A 722 32.97 -8.76 35.86
CA LEU A 722 32.46 -9.35 37.11
C LEU A 722 33.04 -8.68 38.37
N THR A 723 34.21 -8.04 38.26
CA THR A 723 34.92 -7.39 39.38
C THR A 723 34.55 -5.90 39.52
N HIS A 724 33.99 -5.26 38.48
CA HIS A 724 33.52 -3.87 38.49
C HIS A 724 32.09 -3.74 37.94
N PRO A 725 31.04 -3.96 38.75
CA PRO A 725 29.71 -3.43 38.43
C PRO A 725 29.77 -1.91 38.67
N GLU A 726 29.72 -1.06 37.63
CA GLU A 726 29.67 0.40 37.83
C GLU A 726 28.32 0.86 38.43
N HIS A 727 28.36 1.96 39.19
CA HIS A 727 27.25 2.72 39.79
C HIS A 727 26.53 2.14 41.03
N ASP A 728 27.10 2.42 42.20
CA ASP A 728 26.35 2.45 43.46
C ASP A 728 25.64 3.82 43.61
N GLU A 729 24.41 3.90 43.12
CA GLU A 729 23.51 5.04 43.31
C GLU A 729 23.11 5.17 44.79
N THR A 730 23.97 5.68 45.67
CA THR A 730 23.54 6.25 46.97
C THR A 730 24.65 7.09 47.63
N LYS A 731 25.01 8.24 47.04
CA LYS A 731 25.48 9.43 47.79
C LYS A 731 25.61 10.65 46.87
N PRO A 732 25.32 11.88 47.35
CA PRO A 732 25.30 13.08 46.51
C PRO A 732 26.70 13.36 45.90
N PRO A 733 26.78 13.76 44.62
CA PRO A 733 28.03 13.76 43.87
C PRO A 733 29.00 14.84 44.35
N PRO A 734 30.31 14.53 44.44
CA PRO A 734 31.34 15.53 44.67
C PRO A 734 31.51 16.43 43.41
N PRO A 735 31.90 17.71 43.59
CA PRO A 735 31.89 18.77 42.57
C PRO A 735 32.82 18.55 41.35
N HIS A 736 33.53 17.42 41.28
CA HIS A 736 34.55 17.13 40.26
C HIS A 736 33.98 16.39 39.03
N LEU A 737 32.86 15.68 39.16
CA LEU A 737 32.20 15.00 38.03
C LEU A 737 31.55 16.01 37.07
N ALA A 738 30.87 17.02 37.60
CA ALA A 738 30.27 18.09 36.80
C ALA A 738 31.31 18.85 35.96
N ASP A 739 32.52 19.05 36.49
CA ASP A 739 33.61 19.70 35.77
C ASP A 739 34.17 18.81 34.65
N LEU A 740 34.14 17.49 34.82
CA LEU A 740 34.56 16.51 33.81
C LEU A 740 33.54 16.41 32.66
N ASP A 741 32.25 16.39 32.97
CA ASP A 741 31.20 16.44 31.96
C ASP A 741 31.20 17.77 31.20
N THR A 742 31.41 18.88 31.91
CA THR A 742 31.59 20.21 31.28
C THR A 742 32.82 20.21 30.36
N HIS A 743 33.92 19.55 30.73
CA HIS A 743 35.12 19.45 29.90
C HIS A 743 34.90 18.61 28.65
N ARG A 744 34.22 17.45 28.78
CA ARG A 744 33.84 16.62 27.62
C ARG A 744 32.93 17.38 26.66
N GLN A 745 31.91 18.04 27.19
CA GLN A 745 30.99 18.85 26.40
C GLN A 745 31.72 20.00 25.68
N ALA A 746 32.68 20.64 26.33
CA ALA A 746 33.48 21.68 25.71
C ALA A 746 34.31 21.17 24.52
N LEU A 747 34.91 19.98 24.63
CA LEU A 747 35.66 19.34 23.53
C LEU A 747 34.75 18.91 22.37
N THR A 748 33.57 18.36 22.65
CA THR A 748 32.58 18.01 21.62
C THR A 748 32.12 19.26 20.86
N ASN A 749 31.86 20.35 21.58
CA ASN A 749 31.41 21.61 21.00
C ASN A 749 32.49 22.29 20.13
N LEU A 750 33.77 22.16 20.49
CA LEU A 750 34.89 22.69 19.71
C LEU A 750 35.11 21.98 18.37
N ASN A 751 34.76 20.69 18.29
CA ASN A 751 34.84 19.90 17.05
C ASN A 751 33.57 20.01 16.17
N SER A 752 32.59 20.83 16.55
CA SER A 752 31.38 21.06 15.76
C SER A 752 31.64 22.01 14.59
N ASP A 753 31.00 21.80 13.44
CA ASP A 753 31.13 22.67 12.26
C ASP A 753 30.37 24.01 12.39
N LEU A 754 29.61 24.21 13.48
CA LEU A 754 28.78 25.39 13.71
C LEU A 754 29.50 26.45 14.57
N PRO A 755 29.75 27.68 14.04
CA PRO A 755 30.42 28.75 14.78
C PRO A 755 29.82 29.10 16.16
N PRO A 756 28.48 29.18 16.34
CA PRO A 756 27.91 29.48 17.66
C PRO A 756 28.11 28.34 18.68
N VAL A 757 28.16 27.08 18.23
CA VAL A 757 28.42 25.91 19.09
C VAL A 757 29.90 25.87 19.49
N GLN A 758 30.80 26.18 18.57
CA GLN A 758 32.23 26.34 18.87
C GLN A 758 32.47 27.47 19.89
N ALA A 759 31.77 28.61 19.75
CA ALA A 759 31.84 29.71 20.73
C ALA A 759 31.40 29.29 22.13
N GLU A 760 30.36 28.45 22.23
CA GLU A 760 29.95 27.84 23.48
C GLU A 760 31.03 26.91 24.05
N GLY A 761 31.67 26.10 23.20
CA GLY A 761 32.83 25.26 23.57
C GLY A 761 33.98 26.07 24.17
N PHE A 762 34.37 27.18 23.54
CA PHE A 762 35.37 28.11 24.08
C PHE A 762 34.93 28.75 25.40
N SER A 763 33.65 29.10 25.55
CA SER A 763 33.10 29.66 26.79
C SER A 763 33.16 28.65 27.95
N LEU A 764 32.82 27.38 27.69
CA LEU A 764 32.87 26.31 28.68
C LEU A 764 34.31 26.03 29.12
N LEU A 765 35.27 25.94 28.19
CA LEU A 765 36.70 25.85 28.55
C LEU A 765 37.17 27.07 29.35
N SER A 766 36.78 28.29 28.95
CA SER A 766 37.13 29.51 29.68
C SER A 766 36.63 29.48 31.13
N LYS A 767 35.39 29.02 31.37
CA LYS A 767 34.84 28.84 32.71
C LYS A 767 35.64 27.83 33.54
N LEU A 768 36.04 26.71 32.94
CA LEU A 768 36.87 25.70 33.62
C LEU A 768 38.26 26.24 33.97
N VAL A 769 38.87 27.03 33.08
CA VAL A 769 40.17 27.68 33.32
C VAL A 769 40.07 28.72 34.43
N LEU A 770 39.02 29.54 34.43
CA LEU A 770 38.77 30.54 35.47
C LEU A 770 38.50 29.92 36.84
N LYS A 771 37.84 28.75 36.87
CA LYS A 771 37.59 27.95 38.08
C LYS A 771 38.85 27.25 38.60
N GLY A 772 39.90 27.15 37.81
CA GLY A 772 41.12 26.42 38.15
C GLY A 772 40.86 24.92 38.33
N SER A 773 39.98 24.36 37.51
CA SER A 773 39.57 22.97 37.66
C SER A 773 40.75 22.02 37.42
N PRO A 774 41.01 21.06 38.32
CA PRO A 774 42.10 20.08 38.17
C PRO A 774 41.89 19.08 37.02
N VAL A 775 40.71 19.09 36.38
CA VAL A 775 40.42 18.30 35.17
C VAL A 775 41.19 18.82 33.95
N LEU A 776 41.59 20.09 33.94
CA LEU A 776 42.28 20.69 32.80
C LEU A 776 43.78 20.37 32.82
N ASP A 777 44.22 19.61 31.82
CA ASP A 777 45.63 19.49 31.51
C ASP A 777 46.11 20.70 30.69
N ILE A 778 46.81 21.62 31.36
CA ILE A 778 47.18 22.94 30.82
C ILE A 778 48.07 22.83 29.56
N PRO A 779 49.12 21.99 29.51
CA PRO A 779 49.89 21.73 28.29
C PRO A 779 49.04 21.23 27.12
N SER A 780 48.20 20.20 27.33
CA SER A 780 47.38 19.63 26.25
C SER A 780 46.31 20.60 25.76
N THR A 781 45.69 21.36 26.66
CA THR A 781 44.73 22.41 26.31
C THR A 781 45.39 23.50 25.47
N LEU A 782 46.62 23.91 25.83
CA LEU A 782 47.38 24.89 25.06
C LEU A 782 47.77 24.35 23.68
N THR A 783 48.18 23.08 23.57
CA THR A 783 48.49 22.45 22.28
C THR A 783 47.27 22.39 21.38
N LEU A 784 46.09 22.07 21.93
CA LEU A 784 44.83 22.08 21.19
C LEU A 784 44.49 23.49 20.68
N LEU A 785 44.59 24.52 21.52
CA LEU A 785 44.35 25.91 21.11
C LEU A 785 45.37 26.40 20.08
N LEU A 786 46.63 25.98 20.20
CA LEU A 786 47.67 26.26 19.21
C LEU A 786 47.39 25.58 17.88
N SER A 787 46.87 24.34 17.90
CA SER A 787 46.42 23.65 16.69
C SER A 787 45.28 24.43 16.02
N ILE A 788 44.30 24.90 16.78
CA ILE A 788 43.15 25.64 16.25
C ILE A 788 43.55 26.97 15.59
N ILE A 789 44.52 27.71 16.14
CA ILE A 789 44.98 28.97 15.52
C ILE A 789 45.97 28.77 14.36
N THR A 790 46.56 27.58 14.22
CA THR A 790 47.55 27.28 13.16
C THR A 790 46.99 26.46 12.01
N ASP A 791 45.76 25.96 12.14
CA ASP A 791 45.03 25.28 11.07
C ASP A 791 44.62 26.28 9.98
N THR A 792 44.88 25.92 8.73
CA THR A 792 44.70 26.77 7.52
C THR A 792 43.60 26.23 6.61
N SER A 793 42.77 25.31 7.12
CA SER A 793 41.83 24.51 6.33
C SER A 793 40.38 25.03 6.32
N SER A 794 40.10 26.17 6.96
CA SER A 794 38.73 26.64 7.21
C SER A 794 38.37 27.89 6.38
N SER A 795 37.08 28.15 6.17
CA SER A 795 36.62 29.33 5.42
C SER A 795 37.03 30.64 6.11
N ALA A 796 37.57 31.61 5.35
CA ALA A 796 38.21 32.84 5.87
C ALA A 796 37.38 33.64 6.91
N ALA A 797 36.04 33.64 6.79
CA ALA A 797 35.17 34.34 7.74
C ALA A 797 34.97 33.59 9.06
N ASN A 798 35.07 32.25 9.04
CA ASN A 798 34.98 31.41 10.22
C ASN A 798 36.33 31.33 10.96
N GLU A 799 37.43 31.39 10.19
CA GLU A 799 38.80 31.45 10.72
C GLU A 799 39.01 32.67 11.63
N GLU A 800 38.59 33.88 11.24
CA GLU A 800 38.82 35.09 12.05
C GLU A 800 38.08 35.05 13.40
N PHE A 801 36.85 34.53 13.43
CA PHE A 801 36.04 34.43 14.65
C PHE A 801 36.57 33.37 15.62
N ILE A 802 36.96 32.20 15.11
CA ILE A 802 37.57 31.12 15.90
C ILE A 802 38.94 31.57 16.42
N TYR A 803 39.74 32.21 15.57
CA TYR A 803 41.05 32.75 15.90
C TYR A 803 41.00 33.74 17.08
N LEU A 804 40.08 34.72 17.04
CA LEU A 804 39.95 35.71 18.10
C LEU A 804 39.53 35.10 19.45
N ASN A 805 38.63 34.11 19.43
CA ASN A 805 38.18 33.44 20.65
C ASN A 805 39.27 32.52 21.24
N ALA A 806 40.03 31.83 20.38
CA ALA A 806 41.15 31.00 20.80
C ALA A 806 42.28 31.85 21.41
N ILE A 807 42.64 32.99 20.82
CA ILE A 807 43.65 33.91 21.40
C ILE A 807 43.20 34.43 22.77
N LYS A 808 41.94 34.86 22.91
CA LYS A 808 41.40 35.31 24.22
C LYS A 808 41.47 34.21 25.28
N LEU A 809 41.22 32.96 24.90
CA LEU A 809 41.33 31.82 25.82
C LEU A 809 42.78 31.49 26.16
N ILE A 810 43.71 31.57 25.19
CA ILE A 810 45.16 31.45 25.44
C ILE A 810 45.62 32.56 26.41
N GLY A 811 45.14 33.80 26.25
CA GLY A 811 45.42 34.90 27.17
C GLY A 811 44.87 34.62 28.58
N THR A 812 43.65 34.09 28.68
CA THR A 812 43.06 33.67 29.97
C THR A 812 43.89 32.55 30.62
N LEU A 813 44.37 31.59 29.84
CA LEU A 813 45.23 30.49 30.28
C LEU A 813 46.60 31.01 30.74
N ALA A 814 47.18 31.97 30.02
CA ALA A 814 48.45 32.62 30.36
C ALA A 814 48.35 33.41 31.67
N SER A 815 47.21 34.08 31.92
CA SER A 815 46.98 34.82 33.17
C SER A 815 46.99 33.92 34.42
N ARG A 816 46.51 32.67 34.29
CA ARG A 816 46.44 31.69 35.38
C ARG A 816 47.69 30.81 35.48
N HIS A 817 48.32 30.48 34.35
CA HIS A 817 49.46 29.56 34.25
C HIS A 817 50.63 30.13 33.43
N PRO A 818 51.20 31.29 33.80
CA PRO A 818 52.15 32.03 32.96
C PRO A 818 53.44 31.27 32.67
N ARG A 819 53.96 30.50 33.65
CA ARG A 819 55.24 29.78 33.49
C ARG A 819 55.18 28.70 32.40
N THR A 820 54.07 27.97 32.31
CA THR A 820 53.91 26.89 31.33
C THR A 820 53.51 27.49 29.98
N VAL A 821 52.53 28.39 29.97
CA VAL A 821 51.96 28.92 28.73
C VAL A 821 52.95 29.81 27.98
N VAL A 822 53.59 30.76 28.66
CA VAL A 822 54.56 31.67 28.01
C VAL A 822 55.78 30.89 27.53
N LYS A 823 56.27 29.91 28.31
CA LYS A 823 57.40 29.07 27.89
C LYS A 823 57.07 28.30 26.61
N THR A 824 55.92 27.62 26.57
CA THR A 824 55.49 26.85 25.39
C THR A 824 55.23 27.74 24.18
N LEU A 825 54.68 28.94 24.37
CA LEU A 825 54.47 29.92 23.28
C LEU A 825 55.80 30.47 22.75
N VAL A 826 56.75 30.83 23.61
CA VAL A 826 58.09 31.31 23.20
C VAL A 826 58.86 30.21 22.49
N GLU A 827 58.82 28.97 22.99
CA GLU A 827 59.44 27.82 22.32
C GLU A 827 58.78 27.54 20.95
N SER A 828 57.46 27.66 20.87
CA SER A 828 56.71 27.46 19.61
C SER A 828 56.91 28.59 18.60
N TYR A 829 57.14 29.84 19.06
CA TYR A 829 57.46 31.00 18.22
C TYR A 829 58.92 30.99 17.72
N ALA A 830 59.85 30.63 18.61
CA ALA A 830 61.26 30.52 18.29
C ALA A 830 61.51 29.46 17.22
N ASP A 831 60.72 28.37 17.24
CA ASP A 831 60.73 27.28 16.25
C ASP A 831 62.13 26.96 15.74
N LYS A 832 63.01 26.54 16.67
CA LYS A 832 64.44 26.26 16.38
C LYS A 832 64.64 25.18 15.30
N THR A 833 63.57 24.44 14.99
CA THR A 833 63.51 23.34 14.04
C THR A 833 62.89 23.73 12.69
N GLU A 834 62.46 24.99 12.52
CA GLU A 834 61.80 25.54 11.31
C GLU A 834 60.65 24.69 10.77
N GLN A 835 59.83 24.12 11.66
CA GLN A 835 58.73 23.23 11.28
C GLN A 835 57.44 23.98 10.92
N ARG A 836 57.29 25.25 11.32
CA ARG A 836 56.07 26.05 11.11
C ARG A 836 56.26 27.14 10.07
N ALA A 837 55.22 27.38 9.26
CA ALA A 837 55.23 28.44 8.26
C ALA A 837 55.30 29.84 8.92
N LEU A 838 55.78 30.84 8.17
CA LEU A 838 55.91 32.22 8.67
C LEU A 838 54.59 32.79 9.23
N ASP A 839 53.47 32.50 8.55
CA ASP A 839 52.13 32.94 8.97
C ASP A 839 51.71 32.31 10.31
N GLN A 840 51.95 31.00 10.49
CA GLN A 840 51.69 30.30 11.75
C GLN A 840 52.53 30.85 12.90
N ARG A 841 53.79 31.21 12.63
CA ARG A 841 54.68 31.85 13.60
C ARG A 841 54.23 33.27 13.93
N LEU A 842 53.72 34.03 12.97
CA LEU A 842 53.12 35.35 13.18
C LEU A 842 51.89 35.27 14.08
N LYS A 843 50.98 34.31 13.84
CA LYS A 843 49.79 34.07 14.66
C LYS A 843 50.14 33.70 16.12
N ILE A 844 51.15 32.85 16.32
CA ILE A 844 51.68 32.54 17.66
C ILE A 844 52.32 33.78 18.28
N GLY A 845 53.07 34.57 17.49
CA GLY A 845 53.68 35.84 17.92
C GLY A 845 52.65 36.89 18.35
N GLU A 846 51.50 36.95 17.68
CA GLU A 846 50.38 37.82 18.05
C GLU A 846 49.79 37.41 19.41
N SER A 847 49.61 36.10 19.65
CA SER A 847 49.16 35.60 20.97
C SER A 847 50.14 35.92 22.11
N LEU A 848 51.44 36.03 21.81
CA LEU A 848 52.47 36.53 22.75
C LEU A 848 52.41 38.05 22.93
N SER A 849 52.07 38.80 21.89
CA SER A 849 51.97 40.26 21.94
C SER A 849 50.73 40.74 22.71
N GLU A 850 49.59 40.07 22.56
CA GLU A 850 48.39 40.36 23.36
C GLU A 850 48.63 40.19 24.87
N GLN A 851 49.45 39.21 25.26
CA GLN A 851 49.85 38.99 26.66
C GLN A 851 50.76 40.08 27.23
N SER A 852 51.38 40.92 26.39
CA SER A 852 52.21 42.07 26.82
C SER A 852 51.37 43.33 27.08
N LYS A 853 50.12 43.36 26.59
CA LYS A 853 49.19 44.50 26.74
C LYS A 853 48.20 44.35 27.89
N THR A 854 48.14 43.17 28.52
CA THR A 854 47.36 42.88 29.74
C THR A 854 48.29 42.74 30.93
#